data_AF-A0A4Q4ZYC0-F1
#
_entry.id   AF-A0A4Q4ZYC0-F1
#
_cell.length_a   1.000
_cell.length_b   1.000
_cell.length_c   1.000
_cell.angle_alpha   90.00
_cell.angle_beta   90.00
_cell.angle_gamma   90.00
#
_symmetry.space_group_name_H-M   'P 1'
#
loop_
_entity.id
_entity.type
_entity.pdbx_description
1 polymer ?
#
loop_
_entity_poly.entity_id
_entity_poly.type
_entity_poly.pdbx_seq_one_letter_code
_entity_poly.pdbx_strand_id
1 'polypeptide(L)'
;MGLFQTLLPLLLAVGSNVRQCLGQSGTPTVYTDPDTGITFDTWIVPDRNSAPRGTFGGMTFGVALPSDALEVDADEFIGILVIPPSVSSWPYEDEVLTSFRFATGYVAPQLYTGDAKLTQISSNINQTHYSIIFRCQNCLSWSQSGASGSASTSSGALVLGWSNAFPAPAEPECASEASFSQHNNGEGIFGAQLDSNAVNPSYSEWAELATATVTGSCGDATPTTTSSTTAGPTATGVPVPTGSVYDYIVVGSGAGGIPIADKLSEAGKKVLLIEKGPPSSGRWGGDIKPEWLEGTNLTRFDVPGLCNEIWVNSDGIACTDTDQMAGCVVGGGTAVNAGLWWKPYELDWDYNFPNGWKTKDMKAATDRVFSRIPGTDAPSMDGKRYLQQGFEVLAGGLKSSGWKEVTANNVPNQKHRTFSHSPFMYINGERGGAMATYLVSADKRSNFDLWTNTAVKRVIRSGGHITGVEVEAFKNGGYQGVVKTTAVTGRVILSAGAFGSAKILMRSGIGPVDQLEIVKSSTDGPTMISNSSWIELPVGYNLEDHTNTDVVISHPNVVFYDFYEAYDDPIPADKNMYLDKRSGILAQAAPNIGPLFWEEIRGADGVVRQLQWTARVEGSLDTPNGIAMTMSQYLGRGAKSRGRMTITPALTTVVSTNPYLRDENDVQAVIQGIKSVKNALKDVPDLVWNHPSENQTVEDYVNSMLVSYTNRRSNHWIGTNKLGTDDGRNGGTSVVDVNTKVYGTDNLFVVDASIFPGHVTTNPQSYIMIAAERAFERILALPANKPRRRYEQCGGKAWTGSFTCQEPYTCTYQNEHYSQIPGQDKVSPAAVAEAKYLLENFDRAKEKRFHFERIIAEGSFGVTFKMKMWEKQSLTLESRPVRRFVMKRSLNEKGRENISLEIEFLRGAIHVSQPFHIDDTESGNTWVYLKGPTLFIEWLDNGLLYDFIERVGDWGAPLPNRMLWRLFLCRKYSDFILAKKSGGLMPDYIMIHNFEEREHKEVPMIKLIDFGMTRELRAIDKIPDAAVKTNMLDIGKVMLAFLGCSHRGGASDMKVTYRGEETTIKSFARDIDGLSPTYRAPAAIVARHKEKMENLDPDIRSLVALCCVQNPNERPELEDLLGEVERHVKTKEQSDYVGKKYYENESNAAISRIVREVMLDAKDKQETEPIPPLRPPFLSTPSLGPSLLNPFPGVSRDPLDAYGIPPPPPRLGPGSGGAGGYSPRPPGFGGDFFPG
;
A
#
# COMPACT_ATOMS: atom_id res chain seq x y z
N MET A 1 -29.95 55.76 -73.27
CA MET A 1 -31.11 54.87 -73.53
C MET A 1 -30.70 53.46 -73.14
N GLY A 2 -31.58 52.68 -72.51
CA GLY A 2 -31.22 51.43 -71.84
C GLY A 2 -30.44 51.69 -70.54
N LEU A 3 -30.96 51.49 -69.33
CA LEU A 3 -32.18 50.79 -68.89
C LEU A 3 -32.11 49.27 -69.14
N PHE A 4 -32.29 48.49 -68.08
CA PHE A 4 -32.13 47.02 -68.00
C PHE A 4 -30.71 46.45 -68.17
N GLN A 5 -29.88 46.62 -67.13
CA GLN A 5 -29.29 45.46 -66.44
C GLN A 5 -28.86 45.79 -64.99
N THR A 6 -29.81 46.31 -64.22
CA THR A 6 -29.64 46.71 -62.81
C THR A 6 -30.86 46.31 -61.99
N LEU A 7 -30.85 45.15 -61.34
CA LEU A 7 -31.73 44.77 -60.20
C LEU A 7 -31.36 43.37 -59.66
N LEU A 8 -31.74 43.11 -58.40
CA LEU A 8 -31.84 41.79 -57.73
C LEU A 8 -30.61 41.15 -57.02
N PRO A 9 -29.57 41.90 -56.59
CA PRO A 9 -28.91 41.52 -55.32
C PRO A 9 -28.81 42.66 -54.28
N LEU A 10 -29.16 43.90 -54.65
CA LEU A 10 -28.99 45.11 -53.80
C LEU A 10 -29.92 45.20 -52.57
N LEU A 11 -30.51 44.08 -52.14
CA LEU A 11 -31.53 44.03 -51.07
C LEU A 11 -31.24 42.97 -49.98
N LEU A 12 -30.21 42.13 -50.14
CA LEU A 12 -29.73 41.23 -49.08
C LEU A 12 -28.53 41.78 -48.30
N ALA A 13 -27.80 42.75 -48.87
CA ALA A 13 -26.69 43.45 -48.20
C ALA A 13 -27.15 44.37 -47.04
N VAL A 14 -28.46 44.57 -46.86
CA VAL A 14 -29.05 45.45 -45.83
C VAL A 14 -29.96 44.65 -44.86
N GLY A 15 -30.11 43.33 -45.06
CA GLY A 15 -31.22 42.55 -44.49
C GLY A 15 -30.87 41.43 -43.52
N SER A 16 -29.59 41.05 -43.32
CA SER A 16 -29.27 39.87 -42.50
C SER A 16 -27.91 39.90 -41.78
N ASN A 17 -27.37 41.08 -41.46
CA ASN A 17 -26.31 41.19 -40.44
C ASN A 17 -26.42 42.43 -39.54
N VAL A 18 -27.64 42.98 -39.40
CA VAL A 18 -28.05 43.60 -38.12
C VAL A 18 -28.30 42.47 -37.10
N ARG A 19 -27.25 41.69 -36.82
CA ARG A 19 -27.16 40.99 -35.53
C ARG A 19 -27.05 42.10 -34.50
N GLN A 20 -27.86 42.05 -33.45
CA GLN A 20 -27.83 43.07 -32.40
C GLN A 20 -26.41 43.15 -31.84
N CYS A 21 -25.76 44.30 -32.04
CA CYS A 21 -24.64 44.69 -31.19
C CYS A 21 -25.23 44.94 -29.80
N LEU A 22 -25.28 43.89 -28.99
CA LEU A 22 -25.10 44.01 -27.55
C LEU A 22 -23.67 44.51 -27.33
N GLY A 23 -23.46 45.79 -27.62
CA GLY A 23 -22.27 46.50 -27.20
C GLY A 23 -22.23 46.53 -25.68
N GLN A 24 -21.03 46.61 -25.12
CA GLN A 24 -20.86 46.90 -23.71
C GLN A 24 -21.55 48.23 -23.41
N SER A 25 -22.31 48.29 -22.31
CA SER A 25 -23.08 49.49 -21.97
C SER A 25 -22.13 50.67 -21.79
N GLY A 26 -22.23 51.67 -22.67
CA GLY A 26 -21.53 52.93 -22.48
C GLY A 26 -22.09 53.73 -21.30
N THR A 27 -23.38 53.54 -20.97
CA THR A 27 -23.99 54.10 -19.76
C THR A 27 -23.34 53.48 -18.52
N PRO A 28 -22.83 54.31 -17.58
CA PRO A 28 -22.18 53.82 -16.37
C PRO A 28 -23.19 53.24 -15.37
N THR A 29 -22.67 52.57 -14.36
CA THR A 29 -23.38 52.21 -13.13
C THR A 29 -22.60 52.79 -11.95
N VAL A 30 -23.28 53.57 -11.11
CA VAL A 30 -22.65 54.18 -9.92
C VAL A 30 -22.29 53.09 -8.92
N TYR A 31 -21.03 53.07 -8.47
CA TYR A 31 -20.53 52.18 -7.42
C TYR A 31 -19.79 53.01 -6.37
N THR A 32 -20.21 52.88 -5.11
CA THR A 32 -19.44 53.39 -3.96
C THR A 32 -18.71 52.23 -3.32
N ASP A 33 -17.39 52.34 -3.25
CA ASP A 33 -16.55 51.35 -2.56
C ASP A 33 -16.78 51.41 -1.04
N PRO A 34 -17.08 50.28 -0.36
CA PRO A 34 -17.49 50.29 1.05
C PRO A 34 -16.34 50.55 2.02
N ASP A 35 -15.09 50.29 1.62
CA ASP A 35 -13.92 50.38 2.50
C ASP A 35 -13.24 51.75 2.41
N THR A 36 -13.20 52.36 1.22
CA THR A 36 -12.61 53.70 0.97
C THR A 36 -13.65 54.83 0.92
N GLY A 37 -14.93 54.51 0.68
CA GLY A 37 -16.00 55.50 0.47
C GLY A 37 -15.97 56.23 -0.88
N ILE A 38 -15.03 55.88 -1.77
CA ILE A 38 -14.87 56.51 -3.09
C ILE A 38 -16.03 56.07 -3.99
N THR A 39 -16.64 57.04 -4.68
CA THR A 39 -17.73 56.77 -5.63
C THR A 39 -17.24 56.91 -7.07
N PHE A 40 -17.54 55.92 -7.90
CA PHE A 40 -17.10 55.76 -9.27
C PHE A 40 -18.29 55.63 -10.22
N ASP A 41 -18.14 56.15 -11.44
CA ASP A 41 -18.84 55.59 -12.60
C ASP A 41 -18.14 54.29 -12.99
N THR A 42 -18.88 53.17 -13.11
CA THR A 42 -18.33 51.86 -13.50
C THR A 42 -18.98 51.29 -14.75
N TRP A 43 -18.21 50.50 -15.51
CA TRP A 43 -18.68 49.75 -16.67
C TRP A 43 -18.26 48.30 -16.52
N ILE A 44 -19.22 47.39 -16.72
CA ILE A 44 -19.04 45.96 -16.49
C ILE A 44 -18.88 45.25 -17.84
N VAL A 45 -17.75 44.56 -18.01
CA VAL A 45 -17.58 43.50 -18.98
C VAL A 45 -18.25 42.24 -18.40
N PRO A 46 -19.36 41.77 -18.99
CA PRO A 46 -20.10 40.62 -18.49
C PRO A 46 -19.28 39.33 -18.54
N ASP A 47 -19.67 38.32 -17.75
CA ASP A 47 -19.08 36.99 -17.87
C ASP A 47 -19.42 36.35 -19.24
N ARG A 48 -18.47 35.64 -19.84
CA ARG A 48 -18.56 35.08 -21.19
C ARG A 48 -19.67 34.04 -21.37
N ASN A 49 -20.11 33.37 -20.30
CA ASN A 49 -21.28 32.50 -20.29
C ASN A 49 -22.60 33.31 -20.36
N SER A 50 -22.58 34.58 -19.96
CA SER A 50 -23.73 35.49 -20.04
C SER A 50 -23.76 36.34 -21.33
N ALA A 51 -22.60 36.64 -21.92
CA ALA A 51 -22.51 37.38 -23.18
C ALA A 51 -21.31 36.93 -24.05
N PRO A 52 -21.48 36.66 -25.36
CA PRO A 52 -20.41 36.10 -26.21
C PRO A 52 -19.14 36.96 -26.42
N ARG A 53 -19.09 38.19 -25.92
CA ARG A 53 -17.92 39.10 -25.94
C ARG A 53 -17.42 39.46 -24.54
N GLY A 54 -17.79 38.67 -23.54
CA GLY A 54 -17.29 38.79 -22.16
C GLY A 54 -15.97 38.04 -21.91
N THR A 55 -15.41 38.20 -20.72
CA THR A 55 -14.34 37.36 -20.14
C THR A 55 -14.94 36.25 -19.29
N PHE A 56 -14.27 35.10 -19.14
CA PHE A 56 -14.61 34.18 -18.05
C PHE A 56 -14.24 34.84 -16.72
N GLY A 57 -15.20 34.96 -15.81
CA GLY A 57 -15.14 35.76 -14.58
C GLY A 57 -15.82 37.14 -14.70
N GLY A 58 -16.00 37.67 -15.90
CA GLY A 58 -16.36 39.09 -16.10
C GLY A 58 -15.17 40.02 -15.79
N MET A 59 -15.42 41.33 -15.75
CA MET A 59 -14.49 42.37 -15.28
C MET A 59 -15.26 43.68 -15.04
N THR A 60 -14.89 44.46 -14.03
CA THR A 60 -15.36 45.84 -13.85
C THR A 60 -14.19 46.80 -13.94
N PHE A 61 -14.38 47.90 -14.67
CA PHE A 61 -13.53 49.11 -14.57
C PHE A 61 -14.41 50.28 -14.14
N GLY A 62 -13.85 51.23 -13.39
CA GLY A 62 -14.52 52.48 -13.05
C GLY A 62 -13.57 53.64 -12.81
N VAL A 63 -14.12 54.84 -12.82
CA VAL A 63 -13.39 56.11 -12.73
C VAL A 63 -14.11 57.08 -11.80
N ALA A 64 -13.34 57.75 -10.96
CA ALA A 64 -13.70 58.97 -10.25
C ALA A 64 -12.74 60.10 -10.67
N LEU A 65 -13.24 61.33 -10.76
CA LEU A 65 -12.59 62.50 -11.38
C LEU A 65 -12.69 63.77 -10.50
N PRO A 66 -11.79 64.76 -10.72
CA PRO A 66 -11.93 66.11 -10.19
C PRO A 66 -13.33 66.72 -10.43
N SER A 67 -13.76 67.62 -9.54
CA SER A 67 -15.12 68.18 -9.55
C SER A 67 -15.46 69.03 -10.78
N ASP A 68 -14.47 69.51 -11.51
CA ASP A 68 -14.57 70.30 -12.75
C ASP A 68 -14.24 69.49 -14.02
N ALA A 69 -13.95 68.19 -13.92
CA ALA A 69 -13.40 67.37 -15.02
C ALA A 69 -14.36 67.13 -16.21
N LEU A 70 -15.63 67.54 -16.12
CA LEU A 70 -16.59 67.54 -17.23
C LEU A 70 -16.68 68.91 -17.95
N GLU A 71 -16.08 69.96 -17.40
CA GLU A 71 -15.98 71.30 -18.01
C GLU A 71 -14.53 71.60 -18.47
N VAL A 72 -13.54 71.03 -17.79
CA VAL A 72 -12.10 71.12 -18.09
C VAL A 72 -11.55 69.69 -18.21
N ASP A 73 -10.61 69.44 -19.13
CA ASP A 73 -9.97 68.12 -19.20
C ASP A 73 -9.03 67.89 -18.02
N ALA A 74 -9.25 66.80 -17.28
CA ALA A 74 -8.35 66.37 -16.20
C ALA A 74 -7.09 65.69 -16.76
N ASP A 75 -5.98 65.79 -16.04
CA ASP A 75 -4.74 65.05 -16.27
C ASP A 75 -4.64 63.75 -15.44
N GLU A 76 -5.39 63.69 -14.33
CA GLU A 76 -5.46 62.56 -13.41
C GLU A 76 -6.88 62.02 -13.13
N PHE A 77 -6.94 60.79 -12.64
CA PHE A 77 -8.17 60.15 -12.16
C PHE A 77 -7.89 59.12 -11.05
N ILE A 78 -8.92 58.70 -10.30
CA ILE A 78 -8.88 57.51 -9.46
C ILE A 78 -9.64 56.40 -10.17
N GLY A 79 -8.96 55.29 -10.45
CA GLY A 79 -9.52 54.12 -11.09
C GLY A 79 -9.83 53.01 -10.10
N ILE A 80 -10.87 52.22 -10.39
CA ILE A 80 -11.09 50.89 -9.81
C ILE A 80 -11.05 49.84 -10.90
N LEU A 81 -10.39 48.71 -10.61
CA LEU A 81 -10.42 47.49 -11.40
C LEU A 81 -10.83 46.32 -10.51
N VAL A 82 -11.75 45.48 -11.00
CA VAL A 82 -12.11 44.18 -10.40
C VAL A 82 -12.05 43.15 -11.53
N ILE A 83 -11.09 42.21 -11.45
CA ILE A 83 -10.75 41.34 -12.58
C ILE A 83 -10.42 39.92 -12.09
N PRO A 84 -10.79 38.84 -12.81
CA PRO A 84 -10.00 37.60 -12.79
C PRO A 84 -8.55 37.89 -13.25
N PRO A 85 -7.54 37.06 -12.90
CA PRO A 85 -6.13 37.26 -13.26
C PRO A 85 -5.91 37.82 -14.68
N SER A 86 -5.02 38.81 -14.83
CA SER A 86 -4.87 39.56 -16.09
C SER A 86 -3.42 39.93 -16.42
N VAL A 87 -3.22 40.80 -17.42
CA VAL A 87 -1.93 41.07 -18.07
C VAL A 87 -1.30 42.40 -17.63
N SER A 88 -2.04 43.52 -17.70
CA SER A 88 -1.49 44.86 -17.40
C SER A 88 -1.42 45.16 -15.90
N SER A 89 -2.29 44.52 -15.13
CA SER A 89 -2.15 44.31 -13.70
C SER A 89 -2.32 42.82 -13.41
N TRP A 90 -1.66 42.32 -12.36
CA TRP A 90 -1.71 40.91 -11.99
C TRP A 90 -1.50 40.72 -10.48
N PRO A 91 -2.14 39.71 -9.87
CA PRO A 91 -1.81 39.29 -8.51
C PRO A 91 -0.44 38.60 -8.49
N TYR A 92 0.40 38.92 -7.51
CA TYR A 92 1.63 38.22 -7.19
C TYR A 92 1.79 38.17 -5.66
N GLU A 93 1.91 36.97 -5.10
CA GLU A 93 1.78 36.72 -3.66
C GLU A 93 0.49 37.38 -3.10
N ASP A 94 0.58 38.21 -2.06
CA ASP A 94 -0.56 38.93 -1.46
C ASP A 94 -0.77 40.34 -2.09
N GLU A 95 -0.01 40.72 -3.12
CA GLU A 95 0.02 42.07 -3.72
C GLU A 95 -0.49 42.11 -5.16
N VAL A 96 -0.97 43.29 -5.60
CA VAL A 96 -1.37 43.51 -7.01
C VAL A 96 -0.32 44.38 -7.69
N LEU A 97 0.41 43.80 -8.64
CA LEU A 97 1.41 44.50 -9.45
C LEU A 97 0.79 45.12 -10.70
N THR A 98 1.41 46.21 -11.17
CA THR A 98 0.96 47.00 -12.33
C THR A 98 2.16 47.53 -13.11
N SER A 99 2.06 47.65 -14.43
CA SER A 99 3.04 48.42 -15.21
C SER A 99 2.40 49.16 -16.38
N PHE A 100 2.83 50.42 -16.61
CA PHE A 100 2.45 51.13 -17.82
C PHE A 100 3.22 50.55 -19.00
N ARG A 101 2.50 50.16 -20.05
CA ARG A 101 3.06 49.54 -21.26
C ARG A 101 2.52 50.23 -22.51
N PHE A 102 3.36 50.38 -23.53
CA PHE A 102 3.04 51.07 -24.77
C PHE A 102 3.22 50.15 -25.99
N ALA A 103 2.19 50.05 -26.83
CA ALA A 103 2.16 49.21 -28.02
C ALA A 103 2.24 50.06 -29.30
N THR A 104 3.23 49.79 -30.15
CA THR A 104 3.36 50.40 -31.49
C THR A 104 2.73 49.55 -32.60
N GLY A 105 2.17 48.39 -32.25
CA GLY A 105 1.52 47.45 -33.16
C GLY A 105 1.10 46.17 -32.42
N TYR A 106 0.66 45.15 -33.16
CA TYR A 106 0.26 43.84 -32.62
C TYR A 106 1.48 42.97 -32.25
N VAL A 107 2.27 43.42 -31.28
CA VAL A 107 3.45 42.77 -30.71
C VAL A 107 3.47 42.96 -29.18
N ALA A 108 4.37 42.28 -28.47
CA ALA A 108 4.54 42.50 -27.03
C ALA A 108 4.85 43.99 -26.74
N PRO A 109 4.13 44.64 -25.81
CA PRO A 109 4.25 46.08 -25.59
C PRO A 109 5.49 46.41 -24.75
N GLN A 110 6.15 47.52 -25.09
CA GLN A 110 7.33 48.01 -24.39
C GLN A 110 6.93 48.70 -23.07
N LEU A 111 7.87 48.89 -22.15
CA LEU A 111 7.65 49.74 -20.97
C LEU A 111 7.33 51.17 -21.40
N TYR A 112 6.35 51.81 -20.75
CA TYR A 112 6.09 53.24 -20.96
C TYR A 112 7.10 54.08 -20.17
N THR A 113 7.65 55.12 -20.81
CA THR A 113 8.73 55.95 -20.25
C THR A 113 8.38 57.43 -20.17
N GLY A 114 7.09 57.78 -20.21
CA GLY A 114 6.60 59.14 -19.97
C GLY A 114 6.11 59.36 -18.55
N ASP A 115 5.66 60.57 -18.23
CA ASP A 115 5.44 61.05 -16.86
C ASP A 115 4.19 60.50 -16.13
N ALA A 116 3.58 59.41 -16.63
CA ALA A 116 2.40 58.79 -16.02
C ALA A 116 2.79 58.01 -14.75
N LYS A 117 2.01 58.16 -13.68
CA LYS A 117 2.29 57.56 -12.37
C LYS A 117 1.02 56.92 -11.78
N LEU A 118 1.14 55.66 -11.35
CA LEU A 118 0.10 54.94 -10.62
C LEU A 118 0.52 54.81 -9.15
N THR A 119 -0.35 55.19 -8.22
CA THR A 119 -0.21 54.86 -6.78
C THR A 119 -1.49 54.22 -6.26
N GLN A 120 -1.35 53.23 -5.38
CA GLN A 120 -2.48 52.43 -4.91
C GLN A 120 -3.11 53.06 -3.66
N ILE A 121 -4.44 52.94 -3.59
CA ILE A 121 -5.28 53.28 -2.43
C ILE A 121 -5.60 51.99 -1.65
N SER A 122 -6.00 50.93 -2.37
CA SER A 122 -6.28 49.61 -1.79
C SER A 122 -6.15 48.50 -2.85
N SER A 123 -5.89 47.28 -2.39
CA SER A 123 -5.85 46.06 -3.18
C SER A 123 -6.49 44.90 -2.41
N ASN A 124 -6.97 43.88 -3.12
CA ASN A 124 -7.57 42.67 -2.52
C ASN A 124 -7.42 41.50 -3.49
N ILE A 125 -7.13 40.29 -2.99
CA ILE A 125 -6.95 39.07 -3.80
C ILE A 125 -7.76 37.95 -3.17
N ASN A 126 -8.54 37.22 -3.99
CA ASN A 126 -9.26 36.04 -3.55
C ASN A 126 -9.28 34.96 -4.65
N GLN A 127 -9.89 33.80 -4.35
CA GLN A 127 -9.93 32.63 -5.25
C GLN A 127 -10.68 32.84 -6.58
N THR A 128 -11.33 33.98 -6.79
CA THR A 128 -12.15 34.25 -7.98
C THR A 128 -11.71 35.51 -8.73
N HIS A 129 -11.29 36.55 -8.01
CA HIS A 129 -10.94 37.86 -8.55
C HIS A 129 -9.83 38.49 -7.71
N TYR A 130 -9.11 39.45 -8.29
CA TYR A 130 -8.42 40.49 -7.54
C TYR A 130 -9.06 41.85 -7.85
N SER A 131 -8.88 42.81 -6.95
CA SER A 131 -9.27 44.20 -7.17
C SER A 131 -8.17 45.16 -6.73
N ILE A 132 -8.16 46.32 -7.36
CA ILE A 132 -7.22 47.41 -7.10
C ILE A 132 -7.93 48.74 -7.29
N ILE A 133 -7.79 49.63 -6.30
CA ILE A 133 -8.15 51.04 -6.39
C ILE A 133 -6.86 51.84 -6.43
N PHE A 134 -6.72 52.73 -7.42
CA PHE A 134 -5.47 53.44 -7.70
C PHE A 134 -5.72 54.86 -8.19
N ARG A 135 -4.83 55.79 -7.83
CA ARG A 135 -4.73 57.10 -8.47
C ARG A 135 -3.79 57.00 -9.66
N CYS A 136 -4.20 57.55 -10.80
CA CYS A 136 -3.44 57.57 -12.04
C CYS A 136 -3.16 59.04 -12.43
N GLN A 137 -1.96 59.52 -12.12
CA GLN A 137 -1.52 60.89 -12.37
C GLN A 137 -0.85 61.01 -13.75
N ASN A 138 -1.13 62.10 -14.47
CA ASN A 138 -0.68 62.32 -15.86
C ASN A 138 -1.05 61.18 -16.82
N CYS A 139 -2.13 60.45 -16.56
CA CYS A 139 -2.51 59.25 -17.32
C CYS A 139 -3.41 59.56 -18.53
N LEU A 140 -4.03 60.74 -18.57
CA LEU A 140 -4.99 61.13 -19.63
C LEU A 140 -4.30 61.82 -20.83
N SER A 141 -2.98 61.92 -20.82
CA SER A 141 -2.14 62.42 -21.92
C SER A 141 -0.83 61.64 -21.98
N TRP A 142 -0.37 61.24 -23.16
CA TRP A 142 0.82 60.38 -23.33
C TRP A 142 1.63 60.71 -24.58
N SER A 143 2.93 60.40 -24.53
CA SER A 143 3.84 60.54 -25.67
C SER A 143 4.99 59.53 -25.58
N GLN A 144 5.13 58.64 -26.56
CA GLN A 144 6.24 57.70 -26.66
C GLN A 144 6.59 57.37 -28.12
N SER A 145 7.87 57.25 -28.43
CA SER A 145 8.40 56.82 -29.73
C SER A 145 7.87 57.62 -30.94
N GLY A 146 7.52 58.90 -30.73
CA GLY A 146 6.96 59.78 -31.77
C GLY A 146 5.44 59.70 -31.95
N ALA A 147 4.75 58.87 -31.16
CA ALA A 147 3.29 58.82 -31.11
C ALA A 147 2.78 59.45 -29.81
N SER A 148 1.89 60.43 -29.92
CA SER A 148 1.25 61.12 -28.80
C SER A 148 -0.27 61.05 -28.89
N GLY A 149 -0.95 61.05 -27.74
CA GLY A 149 -2.41 61.07 -27.67
C GLY A 149 -2.89 61.56 -26.31
N SER A 150 -4.20 61.79 -26.21
CA SER A 150 -4.87 62.15 -24.95
C SER A 150 -6.32 61.69 -24.96
N ALA A 151 -6.94 61.67 -23.78
CA ALA A 151 -8.36 61.42 -23.60
C ALA A 151 -9.01 62.64 -22.91
N SER A 152 -10.08 63.16 -23.50
CA SER A 152 -10.77 64.37 -23.02
C SER A 152 -11.94 64.00 -22.12
N THR A 153 -11.86 64.28 -20.82
CA THR A 153 -12.95 64.04 -19.88
C THR A 153 -14.12 65.02 -20.10
N SER A 154 -13.83 66.26 -20.51
CA SER A 154 -14.85 67.27 -20.85
C SER A 154 -15.65 66.94 -22.13
N SER A 155 -15.20 65.95 -22.93
CA SER A 155 -15.99 65.39 -24.02
C SER A 155 -17.18 64.53 -23.54
N GLY A 156 -17.26 64.22 -22.24
CA GLY A 156 -18.31 63.39 -21.63
C GLY A 156 -18.15 61.89 -21.90
N ALA A 157 -17.05 61.46 -22.52
CA ALA A 157 -16.78 60.04 -22.76
C ALA A 157 -15.29 59.68 -22.85
N LEU A 158 -14.92 58.50 -22.34
CA LEU A 158 -13.61 57.89 -22.51
C LEU A 158 -13.70 56.69 -23.45
N VAL A 159 -12.75 56.56 -24.38
CA VAL A 159 -12.62 55.36 -25.22
C VAL A 159 -11.67 54.39 -24.54
N LEU A 160 -12.21 53.28 -24.04
CA LEU A 160 -11.50 52.34 -23.18
C LEU A 160 -11.30 51.00 -23.88
N GLY A 161 -10.05 50.63 -24.12
CA GLY A 161 -9.65 49.28 -24.52
C GLY A 161 -9.35 48.41 -23.29
N TRP A 162 -9.66 47.13 -23.36
CA TRP A 162 -9.41 46.17 -22.29
C TRP A 162 -8.98 44.80 -22.83
N SER A 163 -8.22 44.05 -22.03
CA SER A 163 -7.85 42.66 -22.33
C SER A 163 -7.60 41.85 -21.06
N ASN A 164 -7.69 40.52 -21.15
CA ASN A 164 -7.49 39.60 -20.02
C ASN A 164 -6.92 38.24 -20.51
N ALA A 165 -6.11 37.58 -19.69
CA ALA A 165 -5.47 36.31 -20.01
C ALA A 165 -5.47 35.34 -18.82
N PHE A 166 -5.60 34.04 -19.10
CA PHE A 166 -5.52 33.00 -18.07
C PHE A 166 -4.13 32.82 -17.41
N PRO A 167 -2.99 32.87 -18.13
CA PRO A 167 -1.69 32.80 -17.49
C PRO A 167 -1.29 34.15 -16.88
N ALA A 168 -0.62 34.09 -15.72
CA ALA A 168 0.16 35.21 -15.21
C ALA A 168 1.33 35.57 -16.16
N PRO A 169 1.95 36.75 -16.03
CA PRO A 169 3.19 37.09 -16.74
C PRO A 169 4.34 36.12 -16.41
N ALA A 170 5.34 36.05 -17.29
CA ALA A 170 6.66 35.53 -16.93
C ALA A 170 7.51 36.65 -16.31
N GLU A 171 8.41 36.30 -15.38
CA GLU A 171 9.02 37.20 -14.39
C GLU A 171 7.98 38.07 -13.62
N PRO A 172 6.89 37.48 -13.08
CA PRO A 172 5.79 38.23 -12.49
C PRO A 172 6.18 39.03 -11.23
N GLU A 173 7.29 38.72 -10.57
CA GLU A 173 7.80 39.45 -9.41
C GLU A 173 8.40 40.82 -9.74
N CYS A 174 8.77 41.08 -11.00
CA CYS A 174 9.47 42.31 -11.43
C CYS A 174 8.66 43.07 -12.49
N ALA A 175 7.89 44.09 -12.08
CA ALA A 175 6.92 44.76 -12.93
C ALA A 175 7.51 45.45 -14.20
N SER A 176 8.81 45.78 -14.20
CA SER A 176 9.51 46.34 -15.37
C SER A 176 9.96 45.29 -16.39
N GLU A 177 10.35 44.09 -15.94
CA GLU A 177 10.85 43.00 -16.80
C GLU A 177 9.76 41.99 -17.18
N ALA A 178 8.66 41.97 -16.41
CA ALA A 178 7.48 41.14 -16.64
C ALA A 178 7.09 41.11 -18.12
N SER A 179 6.93 39.90 -18.65
CA SER A 179 6.71 39.65 -20.07
C SER A 179 5.43 38.86 -20.32
N PHE A 180 4.75 39.20 -21.43
CA PHE A 180 3.35 38.88 -21.64
C PHE A 180 3.14 38.04 -22.90
N SER A 181 2.31 37.00 -22.78
CA SER A 181 1.75 36.30 -23.94
C SER A 181 0.49 37.00 -24.45
N GLN A 182 -0.01 36.63 -25.63
CA GLN A 182 -1.24 37.21 -26.18
C GLN A 182 -2.46 36.89 -25.28
N HIS A 183 -3.25 37.91 -24.98
CA HIS A 183 -4.45 37.81 -24.16
C HIS A 183 -5.47 36.80 -24.72
N ASN A 184 -5.89 35.86 -23.88
CA ASN A 184 -6.63 34.66 -24.30
C ASN A 184 -7.94 34.38 -23.51
N ASN A 185 -8.25 35.16 -22.47
CA ASN A 185 -9.56 35.11 -21.81
C ASN A 185 -10.59 36.01 -22.53
N GLY A 186 -10.17 37.24 -22.90
CA GLY A 186 -10.95 38.14 -23.74
C GLY A 186 -10.23 39.46 -24.09
N GLU A 187 -10.80 40.19 -25.04
CA GLU A 187 -10.39 41.55 -25.43
C GLU A 187 -11.60 42.37 -25.90
N GLY A 188 -11.52 43.70 -25.83
CA GLY A 188 -12.56 44.59 -26.36
C GLY A 188 -12.24 46.07 -26.25
N ILE A 189 -13.14 46.89 -26.78
CA ILE A 189 -13.07 48.35 -26.74
C ILE A 189 -14.49 48.93 -26.70
N PHE A 190 -14.72 49.95 -25.87
CA PHE A 190 -16.02 50.62 -25.74
C PHE A 190 -15.88 52.11 -25.42
N GLY A 191 -16.96 52.88 -25.63
CA GLY A 191 -17.05 54.27 -25.22
C GLY A 191 -17.78 54.39 -23.89
N ALA A 192 -17.02 54.50 -22.80
CA ALA A 192 -17.53 54.82 -21.47
C ALA A 192 -18.11 56.23 -21.48
N GLN A 193 -19.42 56.39 -21.30
CA GLN A 193 -20.02 57.70 -21.04
C GLN A 193 -19.74 58.06 -19.58
N LEU A 194 -19.23 59.27 -19.33
CA LEU A 194 -19.11 59.85 -18.00
C LEU A 194 -20.40 60.62 -17.69
N ASP A 195 -20.96 60.45 -16.49
CA ASP A 195 -22.06 61.31 -16.03
C ASP A 195 -21.68 62.09 -14.75
N SER A 196 -22.64 62.83 -14.20
CA SER A 196 -22.48 63.63 -12.98
C SER A 196 -21.93 62.88 -11.75
N ASN A 197 -21.96 61.54 -11.74
CA ASN A 197 -21.43 60.72 -10.65
C ASN A 197 -19.92 60.43 -10.80
N ALA A 198 -19.34 60.58 -11.99
CA ALA A 198 -17.90 60.46 -12.19
C ALA A 198 -17.10 61.59 -11.48
N VAL A 199 -17.68 62.78 -11.35
CA VAL A 199 -17.02 63.96 -10.76
C VAL A 199 -17.42 64.14 -9.29
N ASN A 200 -16.48 64.49 -8.41
CA ASN A 200 -16.81 64.67 -7.00
C ASN A 200 -16.04 65.81 -6.30
N PRO A 201 -16.70 66.66 -5.48
CA PRO A 201 -16.03 67.65 -4.64
C PRO A 201 -14.98 67.07 -3.66
N SER A 202 -15.16 65.83 -3.18
CA SER A 202 -14.19 65.14 -2.31
C SER A 202 -13.07 64.43 -3.09
N TYR A 203 -12.96 64.58 -4.41
CA TYR A 203 -11.91 63.93 -5.20
C TYR A 203 -10.50 64.20 -4.66
N SER A 204 -10.20 65.43 -4.23
CA SER A 204 -8.88 65.76 -3.66
C SER A 204 -8.60 65.02 -2.35
N GLU A 205 -9.62 64.83 -1.51
CA GLU A 205 -9.53 64.08 -0.25
C GLU A 205 -9.31 62.58 -0.52
N TRP A 206 -10.01 62.02 -1.51
CA TRP A 206 -9.82 60.65 -1.98
C TRP A 206 -8.43 60.43 -2.60
N ALA A 207 -7.91 61.43 -3.33
CA ALA A 207 -6.62 61.36 -4.00
C ALA A 207 -5.42 61.41 -3.03
N GLU A 208 -5.62 61.88 -1.79
CA GLU A 208 -4.62 61.81 -0.71
C GLU A 208 -4.47 60.39 -0.12
N LEU A 209 -5.47 59.50 -0.29
CA LEU A 209 -5.38 58.11 0.18
C LEU A 209 -4.35 57.27 -0.60
N ALA A 210 -3.95 57.73 -1.79
CA ALA A 210 -3.15 56.98 -2.77
C ALA A 210 -1.64 56.93 -2.41
N THR A 211 -1.35 56.34 -1.25
CA THR A 211 -0.05 56.38 -0.57
C THR A 211 0.88 55.23 -0.93
N ALA A 212 0.36 54.09 -1.40
CA ALA A 212 1.18 52.90 -1.69
C ALA A 212 1.78 52.95 -3.11
N THR A 213 3.01 52.45 -3.25
CA THR A 213 3.69 52.27 -4.55
C THR A 213 4.33 50.88 -4.57
N VAL A 214 3.67 49.93 -5.25
CA VAL A 214 4.09 48.52 -5.28
C VAL A 214 4.90 48.27 -6.56
N THR A 215 6.23 48.13 -6.42
CA THR A 215 7.16 48.05 -7.57
C THR A 215 7.52 46.62 -7.99
N GLY A 216 7.25 45.63 -7.13
CA GLY A 216 7.85 44.30 -7.23
C GLY A 216 9.31 44.28 -6.79
N SER A 217 9.94 43.11 -6.89
CA SER A 217 11.33 42.83 -6.50
C SER A 217 12.16 42.37 -7.70
N CYS A 218 12.62 43.32 -8.50
CA CYS A 218 13.62 43.05 -9.54
C CYS A 218 14.97 42.74 -8.88
N GLY A 219 15.38 41.47 -8.91
CA GLY A 219 16.53 40.97 -8.15
C GLY A 219 17.88 41.38 -8.73
N ASP A 220 18.59 42.28 -8.04
CA ASP A 220 20.03 42.49 -8.27
C ASP A 220 20.78 41.17 -8.10
N ALA A 221 21.43 40.69 -9.16
CA ALA A 221 22.16 39.42 -9.20
C ALA A 221 23.51 39.47 -8.43
N THR A 222 23.44 39.79 -7.14
CA THR A 222 24.59 39.84 -6.22
C THR A 222 24.68 38.53 -5.43
N PRO A 223 25.70 37.67 -5.65
CA PRO A 223 25.78 36.33 -5.04
C PRO A 223 26.12 36.41 -3.55
N THR A 224 25.09 36.61 -2.72
CA THR A 224 25.21 36.69 -1.27
C THR A 224 24.90 35.32 -0.67
N THR A 225 25.86 34.73 0.06
CA THR A 225 25.79 33.35 0.55
C THR A 225 24.87 33.17 1.76
N THR A 226 23.57 33.22 1.52
CA THR A 226 22.50 32.79 2.44
C THR A 226 21.46 32.00 1.67
N SER A 227 21.14 30.79 2.12
CA SER A 227 20.25 29.87 1.41
C SER A 227 18.77 30.26 1.52
N SER A 228 18.33 31.20 0.69
CA SER A 228 16.93 31.30 0.29
C SER A 228 16.67 30.32 -0.87
N THR A 229 15.58 29.57 -0.79
CA THR A 229 15.18 28.66 -1.87
C THR A 229 14.41 29.45 -2.93
N THR A 230 15.10 29.94 -3.95
CA THR A 230 14.45 30.48 -5.16
C THR A 230 13.61 29.36 -5.78
N ALA A 231 12.29 29.52 -5.79
CA ALA A 231 11.38 28.53 -6.32
C ALA A 231 11.41 28.57 -7.86
N GLY A 232 12.32 27.80 -8.46
CA GLY A 232 12.35 27.61 -9.92
C GLY A 232 11.00 27.11 -10.45
N PRO A 233 10.66 27.42 -11.72
CA PRO A 233 9.31 27.28 -12.25
C PRO A 233 8.72 25.89 -12.02
N THR A 234 7.56 25.85 -11.35
CA THR A 234 6.86 24.62 -10.96
C THR A 234 6.69 23.67 -12.13
N ALA A 235 7.13 22.42 -11.94
CA ALA A 235 7.13 21.41 -13.00
C ALA A 235 5.74 21.25 -13.63
N THR A 236 5.66 21.41 -14.96
CA THR A 236 4.39 21.34 -15.70
C THR A 236 3.92 19.89 -15.77
N GLY A 237 3.00 19.53 -14.87
CA GLY A 237 2.50 18.18 -14.71
C GLY A 237 1.38 17.81 -15.69
N VAL A 238 1.45 16.60 -16.23
CA VAL A 238 0.40 16.02 -17.09
C VAL A 238 -0.73 15.48 -16.22
N PRO A 239 -2.00 15.87 -16.40
CA PRO A 239 -3.11 15.27 -15.66
C PRO A 239 -3.19 13.75 -15.87
N VAL A 240 -3.38 12.98 -14.80
CA VAL A 240 -3.61 11.52 -14.89
C VAL A 240 -4.75 11.22 -15.88
N PRO A 241 -4.55 10.38 -16.93
CA PRO A 241 -5.55 10.20 -17.97
C PRO A 241 -6.87 9.62 -17.44
N THR A 242 -7.99 10.14 -17.92
CA THR A 242 -9.33 9.73 -17.50
C THR A 242 -9.57 8.26 -17.82
N GLY A 243 -9.91 7.47 -16.80
CA GLY A 243 -10.08 6.01 -16.94
C GLY A 243 -8.80 5.18 -16.74
N SER A 244 -7.67 5.79 -16.36
CA SER A 244 -6.47 5.07 -15.95
C SER A 244 -6.70 4.20 -14.70
N VAL A 245 -6.91 2.91 -14.96
CA VAL A 245 -7.12 1.84 -13.99
C VAL A 245 -6.11 0.71 -14.22
N TYR A 246 -5.62 0.11 -13.14
CA TYR A 246 -4.56 -0.92 -13.15
C TYR A 246 -4.78 -2.03 -12.11
N ASP A 247 -4.47 -3.27 -12.48
CA ASP A 247 -4.50 -4.41 -11.55
C ASP A 247 -3.38 -4.30 -10.51
N TYR A 248 -2.23 -3.78 -10.92
CA TYR A 248 -1.09 -3.53 -10.05
C TYR A 248 -0.47 -2.16 -10.36
N ILE A 249 -0.26 -1.36 -9.32
CA ILE A 249 0.56 -0.15 -9.39
C ILE A 249 1.81 -0.40 -8.56
N VAL A 250 2.98 -0.40 -9.21
CA VAL A 250 4.29 -0.57 -8.59
C VAL A 250 4.95 0.80 -8.50
N VAL A 251 5.44 1.17 -7.32
CA VAL A 251 5.95 2.51 -7.03
C VAL A 251 7.45 2.47 -6.76
N GLY A 252 8.26 3.03 -7.65
CA GLY A 252 9.72 3.00 -7.63
C GLY A 252 10.29 1.89 -8.52
N SER A 253 11.13 2.25 -9.49
CA SER A 253 11.77 1.34 -10.45
C SER A 253 13.11 0.76 -9.96
N GLY A 254 13.29 0.66 -8.64
CA GLY A 254 14.50 0.11 -8.03
C GLY A 254 14.65 -1.41 -8.21
N ALA A 255 15.64 -1.98 -7.50
CA ALA A 255 15.95 -3.41 -7.52
C ALA A 255 14.78 -4.34 -7.12
N GLY A 256 13.76 -3.83 -6.41
CA GLY A 256 12.53 -4.58 -6.14
C GLY A 256 11.45 -4.38 -7.21
N GLY A 257 11.24 -3.14 -7.64
CA GLY A 257 10.11 -2.73 -8.47
C GLY A 257 10.18 -3.20 -9.93
N ILE A 258 11.33 -3.05 -10.59
CA ILE A 258 11.48 -3.51 -11.99
C ILE A 258 11.23 -5.03 -12.10
N PRO A 259 11.83 -5.92 -11.28
CA PRO A 259 11.56 -7.35 -11.37
C PRO A 259 10.10 -7.70 -11.10
N ILE A 260 9.46 -7.16 -10.06
CA ILE A 260 8.07 -7.54 -9.76
C ILE A 260 7.08 -7.03 -10.82
N ALA A 261 7.33 -5.86 -11.43
CA ALA A 261 6.52 -5.35 -12.51
C ALA A 261 6.65 -6.20 -13.80
N ASP A 262 7.85 -6.69 -14.12
CA ASP A 262 8.06 -7.68 -15.21
C ASP A 262 7.26 -8.96 -14.94
N LYS A 263 7.40 -9.56 -13.75
CA LYS A 263 6.72 -10.83 -13.45
C LYS A 263 5.19 -10.70 -13.38
N LEU A 264 4.67 -9.59 -12.88
CA LEU A 264 3.22 -9.33 -12.85
C LEU A 264 2.62 -9.07 -14.24
N SER A 265 3.35 -8.37 -15.11
CA SER A 265 2.90 -8.17 -16.50
C SER A 265 3.06 -9.43 -17.35
N GLU A 266 4.06 -10.27 -17.07
CA GLU A 266 4.19 -11.64 -17.62
C GLU A 266 3.00 -12.53 -17.23
N ALA A 267 2.47 -12.37 -16.01
CA ALA A 267 1.24 -13.03 -15.54
C ALA A 267 -0.07 -12.43 -16.12
N GLY A 268 0.02 -11.62 -17.18
CA GLY A 268 -1.13 -11.06 -17.92
C GLY A 268 -1.96 -10.05 -17.14
N LYS A 269 -1.39 -9.39 -16.13
CA LYS A 269 -2.04 -8.33 -15.35
C LYS A 269 -1.74 -6.97 -15.94
N LYS A 270 -2.66 -6.02 -15.84
CA LYS A 270 -2.36 -4.64 -16.25
C LYS A 270 -1.54 -3.96 -15.15
N VAL A 271 -0.27 -3.68 -15.43
CA VAL A 271 0.72 -3.14 -14.49
C VAL A 271 1.12 -1.72 -14.88
N LEU A 272 1.10 -0.80 -13.92
CA LEU A 272 1.78 0.49 -14.02
C LEU A 272 3.03 0.46 -13.14
N LEU A 273 4.18 0.87 -13.67
CA LEU A 273 5.37 1.19 -12.91
C LEU A 273 5.55 2.72 -12.88
N ILE A 274 5.55 3.31 -11.68
CA ILE A 274 5.73 4.75 -11.48
C ILE A 274 7.14 5.01 -10.93
N GLU A 275 7.89 5.92 -11.54
CA GLU A 275 9.22 6.34 -11.11
C GLU A 275 9.26 7.86 -10.90
N LYS A 276 9.81 8.28 -9.75
CA LYS A 276 10.02 9.68 -9.39
C LYS A 276 11.02 10.33 -10.34
N GLY A 277 12.11 9.63 -10.63
CA GLY A 277 13.22 10.14 -11.43
C GLY A 277 13.01 10.15 -12.96
N PRO A 278 13.93 10.79 -13.70
CA PRO A 278 14.03 10.67 -15.14
C PRO A 278 14.61 9.31 -15.58
N PRO A 279 14.54 8.99 -16.89
CA PRO A 279 15.36 7.94 -17.49
C PRO A 279 16.87 8.07 -17.18
N SER A 280 17.56 6.93 -17.18
CA SER A 280 18.99 6.81 -16.81
C SER A 280 19.84 6.27 -17.95
N SER A 281 19.77 4.96 -18.23
CA SER A 281 20.39 4.32 -19.39
C SER A 281 19.86 4.91 -20.70
N GLY A 282 20.73 5.06 -21.71
CA GLY A 282 20.34 5.51 -23.05
C GLY A 282 19.30 4.59 -23.70
N ARG A 283 19.23 3.32 -23.29
CA ARG A 283 18.18 2.36 -23.66
C ARG A 283 16.77 2.87 -23.36
N TRP A 284 16.62 3.67 -22.31
CA TRP A 284 15.34 4.17 -21.80
C TRP A 284 15.10 5.64 -22.14
N GLY A 285 15.90 6.22 -23.04
CA GLY A 285 15.85 7.65 -23.36
C GLY A 285 16.50 8.55 -22.31
N GLY A 286 17.43 8.00 -21.51
CA GLY A 286 18.30 8.81 -20.66
C GLY A 286 19.37 9.50 -21.50
N ASP A 287 19.75 10.73 -21.11
CA ASP A 287 20.61 11.59 -21.92
C ASP A 287 21.81 12.18 -21.14
N ILE A 288 21.88 11.95 -19.82
CA ILE A 288 22.96 12.49 -18.97
C ILE A 288 24.27 11.74 -19.28
N LYS A 289 25.17 12.38 -20.02
CA LYS A 289 26.45 11.79 -20.47
C LYS A 289 27.56 12.85 -20.58
N PRO A 290 28.84 12.46 -20.46
CA PRO A 290 29.96 13.32 -20.85
C PRO A 290 30.06 13.44 -22.37
N GLU A 291 30.69 14.53 -22.86
CA GLU A 291 30.82 14.84 -24.29
C GLU A 291 31.40 13.68 -25.12
N TRP A 292 32.31 12.89 -24.55
CA TRP A 292 32.93 11.77 -25.27
C TRP A 292 31.99 10.60 -25.60
N LEU A 293 30.79 10.56 -25.01
CA LEU A 293 29.70 9.63 -25.37
C LEU A 293 28.69 10.21 -26.37
N GLU A 294 28.85 11.46 -26.83
CA GLU A 294 27.88 12.04 -27.76
C GLU A 294 27.80 11.34 -29.11
N GLY A 295 26.60 11.35 -29.69
CA GLY A 295 26.26 10.55 -30.87
C GLY A 295 26.15 9.03 -30.61
N THR A 296 26.33 8.57 -29.37
CA THR A 296 26.10 7.16 -28.98
C THR A 296 24.81 7.00 -28.18
N ASN A 297 24.32 5.76 -28.07
CA ASN A 297 23.18 5.41 -27.20
C ASN A 297 23.64 4.98 -25.79
N LEU A 298 24.72 5.59 -25.28
CA LEU A 298 25.27 5.36 -23.94
C LEU A 298 25.11 6.61 -23.08
N THR A 299 24.93 6.41 -21.78
CA THR A 299 24.97 7.47 -20.77
C THR A 299 26.03 7.18 -19.70
N ARG A 300 26.23 8.12 -18.76
CA ARG A 300 27.07 7.89 -17.57
C ARG A 300 26.59 6.71 -16.72
N PHE A 301 25.35 6.26 -16.90
CA PHE A 301 24.79 5.09 -16.25
C PHE A 301 25.08 3.78 -17.01
N ASP A 302 25.35 3.80 -18.31
CA ASP A 302 25.61 2.58 -19.08
C ASP A 302 27.06 2.09 -18.94
N VAL A 303 28.01 3.01 -18.79
CA VAL A 303 29.46 2.72 -18.71
C VAL A 303 29.88 2.36 -17.28
N PRO A 304 30.41 1.15 -17.02
CA PRO A 304 30.91 0.74 -15.70
C PRO A 304 31.95 1.69 -15.09
N GLY A 305 32.90 2.16 -15.90
CA GLY A 305 33.97 3.08 -15.47
C GLY A 305 33.51 4.48 -15.06
N LEU A 306 32.24 4.85 -15.29
CA LEU A 306 31.69 6.15 -14.88
C LEU A 306 30.85 6.07 -13.59
N CYS A 307 30.80 4.92 -12.90
CA CYS A 307 29.91 4.76 -11.75
C CYS A 307 30.30 5.58 -10.52
N ASN A 308 31.58 5.96 -10.35
CA ASN A 308 32.02 6.78 -9.21
C ASN A 308 31.63 8.26 -9.33
N GLU A 309 31.27 8.74 -10.54
CA GLU A 309 30.89 10.14 -10.79
C GLU A 309 29.69 10.59 -9.92
N ILE A 310 28.89 9.64 -9.41
CA ILE A 310 27.80 9.92 -8.45
C ILE A 310 28.28 10.56 -7.13
N TRP A 311 29.58 10.44 -6.79
CA TRP A 311 30.14 10.99 -5.55
C TRP A 311 30.64 12.44 -5.68
N VAL A 312 30.90 12.91 -6.91
CA VAL A 312 31.31 14.30 -7.18
C VAL A 312 30.20 15.12 -7.84
N ASN A 313 29.37 14.49 -8.67
CA ASN A 313 28.28 15.13 -9.41
C ASN A 313 27.00 14.28 -9.29
N SER A 314 26.17 14.60 -8.30
CA SER A 314 24.95 13.84 -7.96
C SER A 314 23.64 14.54 -8.33
N ASP A 315 23.72 15.77 -8.83
CA ASP A 315 22.59 16.70 -8.84
C ASP A 315 21.53 16.32 -9.87
N GLY A 316 20.26 16.37 -9.46
CA GLY A 316 19.15 15.89 -10.26
C GLY A 316 19.09 14.38 -10.51
N ILE A 317 20.07 13.61 -9.97
CA ILE A 317 20.18 12.14 -10.03
C ILE A 317 19.92 11.52 -8.64
N ALA A 318 20.49 12.10 -7.58
CA ALA A 318 20.26 11.67 -6.20
C ALA A 318 18.89 12.12 -5.67
N CYS A 319 18.38 11.39 -4.68
CA CYS A 319 17.12 11.72 -4.00
C CYS A 319 17.32 12.88 -3.01
N THR A 320 16.67 14.03 -3.27
CA THR A 320 16.77 15.25 -2.45
C THR A 320 15.96 15.23 -1.16
N ASP A 321 15.17 14.18 -0.90
CA ASP A 321 14.26 14.06 0.26
C ASP A 321 14.69 13.01 1.30
N THR A 322 15.99 12.75 1.38
CA THR A 322 16.64 11.90 2.39
C THR A 322 18.03 12.44 2.75
N ASP A 323 18.53 12.17 3.96
CA ASP A 323 19.90 12.53 4.38
C ASP A 323 20.98 11.54 3.90
N GLN A 324 20.62 10.55 3.09
CA GLN A 324 21.52 9.50 2.58
C GLN A 324 21.59 9.44 1.05
N MET A 325 22.67 8.85 0.52
CA MET A 325 22.77 8.59 -0.92
C MET A 325 21.74 7.53 -1.35
N ALA A 326 20.84 7.93 -2.26
CA ALA A 326 19.93 7.05 -2.98
C ALA A 326 19.70 7.62 -4.40
N GLY A 327 19.66 6.75 -5.42
CA GLY A 327 19.40 7.17 -6.80
C GLY A 327 17.90 7.35 -7.06
N CYS A 328 17.50 8.55 -7.49
CA CYS A 328 16.17 8.92 -7.95
C CYS A 328 16.16 9.10 -9.48
N VAL A 329 16.38 7.99 -10.18
CA VAL A 329 16.36 7.82 -11.65
C VAL A 329 15.78 6.44 -11.97
N VAL A 330 15.44 6.15 -13.23
CA VAL A 330 15.03 4.79 -13.65
C VAL A 330 16.09 3.76 -13.25
N GLY A 331 15.68 2.67 -12.62
CA GLY A 331 16.58 1.66 -12.04
C GLY A 331 17.02 1.95 -10.59
N GLY A 332 16.77 3.17 -10.09
CA GLY A 332 17.14 3.63 -8.75
C GLY A 332 18.61 3.35 -8.41
N GLY A 333 18.85 2.77 -7.23
CA GLY A 333 20.18 2.36 -6.79
C GLY A 333 20.95 1.44 -7.77
N THR A 334 20.27 0.68 -8.64
CA THR A 334 20.95 -0.18 -9.63
C THR A 334 21.55 0.61 -10.80
N ALA A 335 21.07 1.82 -11.05
CA ALA A 335 21.61 2.72 -12.07
C ALA A 335 22.89 3.44 -11.61
N VAL A 336 23.08 3.63 -10.30
CA VAL A 336 24.18 4.43 -9.75
C VAL A 336 25.24 3.63 -8.98
N ASN A 337 24.96 2.41 -8.54
CA ASN A 337 25.92 1.62 -7.76
C ASN A 337 27.10 1.06 -8.59
N ALA A 338 28.08 0.46 -7.92
CA ALA A 338 29.21 -0.24 -8.55
C ALA A 338 28.87 -1.62 -9.15
N GLY A 339 27.60 -1.99 -9.30
CA GLY A 339 27.17 -3.20 -10.02
C GLY A 339 27.49 -4.57 -9.39
N LEU A 340 28.15 -4.66 -8.24
CA LEU A 340 28.54 -5.92 -7.59
C LEU A 340 27.37 -6.89 -7.39
N TRP A 341 27.56 -8.17 -7.76
CA TRP A 341 26.46 -9.11 -8.01
C TRP A 341 26.71 -10.51 -7.47
N TRP A 342 25.84 -10.96 -6.57
CA TRP A 342 26.12 -12.08 -5.67
C TRP A 342 25.08 -13.17 -5.76
N LYS A 343 25.50 -14.40 -6.06
CA LYS A 343 24.64 -15.57 -5.80
C LYS A 343 24.54 -15.75 -4.28
N PRO A 344 23.35 -15.71 -3.67
CA PRO A 344 23.22 -15.63 -2.22
C PRO A 344 23.92 -16.74 -1.45
N TYR A 345 24.57 -16.40 -0.33
CA TYR A 345 24.89 -17.36 0.71
C TYR A 345 23.57 -17.83 1.35
N GLU A 346 23.29 -19.12 1.26
CA GLU A 346 22.05 -19.74 1.74
C GLU A 346 21.76 -19.41 3.22
N LEU A 347 22.82 -19.37 4.05
CA LEU A 347 22.71 -19.09 5.49
C LEU A 347 22.16 -17.69 5.82
N ASP A 348 22.17 -16.71 4.91
CA ASP A 348 21.55 -15.40 5.13
C ASP A 348 20.02 -15.48 5.18
N TRP A 349 19.42 -16.28 4.29
CA TRP A 349 17.98 -16.56 4.28
C TRP A 349 17.60 -17.39 5.51
N ASP A 350 18.41 -18.40 5.81
CA ASP A 350 18.15 -19.29 6.94
C ASP A 350 18.37 -18.64 8.31
N TYR A 351 19.19 -17.58 8.41
CA TYR A 351 19.37 -16.78 9.62
C TYR A 351 18.28 -15.71 9.78
N ASN A 352 18.12 -14.80 8.82
CA ASN A 352 17.31 -13.59 9.00
C ASN A 352 15.80 -13.79 8.78
N PHE A 353 15.39 -14.63 7.84
CA PHE A 353 14.01 -14.64 7.33
C PHE A 353 13.10 -15.69 7.99
N PRO A 354 11.77 -15.51 8.02
CA PRO A 354 10.84 -16.51 8.57
C PRO A 354 10.62 -17.71 7.63
N ASN A 355 9.87 -18.71 8.10
CA ASN A 355 9.41 -19.83 7.28
C ASN A 355 8.65 -19.33 6.03
N GLY A 356 8.89 -19.93 4.87
CA GLY A 356 8.39 -19.43 3.58
C GLY A 356 9.37 -18.51 2.85
N TRP A 357 10.47 -18.12 3.51
CA TRP A 357 11.57 -17.29 3.01
C TRP A 357 12.96 -17.86 3.37
N LYS A 358 13.02 -19.13 3.77
CA LYS A 358 14.25 -19.90 4.06
C LYS A 358 14.92 -20.35 2.75
N THR A 359 16.15 -20.89 2.77
CA THR A 359 16.89 -21.32 1.56
C THR A 359 16.07 -22.18 0.61
N LYS A 360 15.39 -23.19 1.14
CA LYS A 360 14.50 -24.10 0.38
C LYS A 360 13.39 -23.36 -0.38
N ASP A 361 12.94 -22.24 0.17
CA ASP A 361 11.83 -21.42 -0.31
C ASP A 361 12.32 -20.40 -1.35
N MET A 362 13.54 -19.88 -1.18
CA MET A 362 14.15 -18.88 -2.05
C MET A 362 14.81 -19.49 -3.30
N LYS A 363 15.17 -20.78 -3.28
CA LYS A 363 15.93 -21.44 -4.37
C LYS A 363 15.35 -21.17 -5.78
N ALA A 364 14.04 -21.32 -5.95
CA ALA A 364 13.41 -21.14 -7.27
C ALA A 364 13.49 -19.69 -7.77
N ALA A 365 13.38 -18.70 -6.88
CA ALA A 365 13.58 -17.29 -7.21
C ALA A 365 15.06 -16.99 -7.51
N THR A 366 15.99 -17.55 -6.74
CA THR A 366 17.44 -17.48 -6.99
C THR A 366 17.82 -18.03 -8.37
N ASP A 367 17.31 -19.20 -8.74
CA ASP A 367 17.61 -19.82 -10.04
C ASP A 367 17.04 -18.99 -11.20
N ARG A 368 15.86 -18.37 -11.06
CA ARG A 368 15.30 -17.46 -12.08
C ARG A 368 16.11 -16.18 -12.21
N VAL A 369 16.46 -15.52 -11.11
CA VAL A 369 17.28 -14.30 -11.13
C VAL A 369 18.64 -14.55 -11.77
N PHE A 370 19.31 -15.66 -11.42
CA PHE A 370 20.61 -16.01 -12.02
C PHE A 370 20.51 -16.57 -13.46
N SER A 371 19.33 -17.00 -13.91
CA SER A 371 19.07 -17.26 -15.33
C SER A 371 18.83 -15.99 -16.14
N ARG A 372 18.43 -14.87 -15.52
CA ARG A 372 18.21 -13.56 -16.16
C ARG A 372 19.48 -12.70 -16.12
N ILE A 373 20.19 -12.74 -15.00
CA ILE A 373 21.42 -11.98 -14.74
C ILE A 373 22.44 -12.97 -14.11
N PRO A 374 23.21 -13.71 -14.93
CA PRO A 374 24.23 -14.64 -14.41
C PRO A 374 25.35 -13.90 -13.67
N GLY A 375 25.68 -12.71 -14.16
CA GLY A 375 26.84 -11.92 -13.78
C GLY A 375 28.16 -12.43 -14.38
N THR A 376 29.21 -11.63 -14.23
CA THR A 376 30.57 -11.95 -14.69
C THR A 376 31.61 -11.34 -13.75
N ASP A 377 32.73 -12.02 -13.53
CA ASP A 377 33.90 -11.47 -12.83
C ASP A 377 35.00 -10.97 -13.80
N ALA A 378 34.77 -11.06 -15.11
CA ALA A 378 35.56 -10.45 -16.18
C ALA A 378 34.60 -9.74 -17.14
N PRO A 379 34.28 -8.44 -16.91
CA PRO A 379 33.24 -7.74 -17.66
C PRO A 379 33.69 -7.16 -19.00
N SER A 380 35.01 -7.06 -19.24
CA SER A 380 35.55 -6.70 -20.56
C SER A 380 35.19 -7.78 -21.58
N MET A 381 34.64 -7.38 -22.73
CA MET A 381 34.14 -8.33 -23.74
C MET A 381 35.22 -9.12 -24.48
N ASP A 382 36.50 -8.78 -24.29
CA ASP A 382 37.64 -9.60 -24.71
C ASP A 382 38.01 -10.72 -23.72
N GLY A 383 37.26 -10.85 -22.61
CA GLY A 383 37.43 -11.87 -21.58
C GLY A 383 38.57 -11.61 -20.59
N LYS A 384 39.23 -10.45 -20.65
CA LYS A 384 40.34 -10.09 -19.73
C LYS A 384 39.86 -9.29 -18.52
N ARG A 385 40.78 -9.11 -17.57
CA ARG A 385 40.70 -8.13 -16.48
C ARG A 385 41.88 -7.18 -16.59
N TYR A 386 41.64 -5.91 -16.34
CA TYR A 386 42.58 -4.80 -16.54
C TYR A 386 43.10 -4.29 -15.19
N LEU A 387 44.34 -3.79 -15.19
CA LEU A 387 45.05 -3.24 -14.03
C LEU A 387 44.99 -4.12 -12.77
N GLN A 388 45.28 -5.42 -12.93
CA GLN A 388 45.16 -6.41 -11.85
C GLN A 388 46.34 -6.42 -10.86
N GLN A 389 47.37 -5.58 -11.02
CA GLN A 389 48.56 -5.61 -10.17
C GLN A 389 48.22 -5.39 -8.67
N GLY A 390 47.31 -4.46 -8.36
CA GLY A 390 46.80 -4.27 -7.00
C GLY A 390 45.97 -5.46 -6.49
N PHE A 391 45.27 -6.17 -7.38
CA PHE A 391 44.60 -7.43 -7.03
C PHE A 391 45.62 -8.51 -6.68
N GLU A 392 46.67 -8.67 -7.48
CA GLU A 392 47.69 -9.71 -7.35
C GLU A 392 48.48 -9.61 -6.04
N VAL A 393 48.78 -8.39 -5.57
CA VAL A 393 49.42 -8.14 -4.26
C VAL A 393 48.58 -8.71 -3.11
N LEU A 394 47.31 -8.31 -3.02
CA LEU A 394 46.41 -8.74 -1.94
C LEU A 394 46.01 -10.22 -2.07
N ALA A 395 45.69 -10.68 -3.28
CA ALA A 395 45.37 -12.08 -3.54
C ALA A 395 46.56 -13.00 -3.22
N GLY A 396 47.79 -12.60 -3.55
CA GLY A 396 49.00 -13.32 -3.21
C GLY A 396 49.21 -13.48 -1.70
N GLY A 397 49.06 -12.39 -0.94
CA GLY A 397 49.19 -12.40 0.53
C GLY A 397 48.09 -13.22 1.23
N LEU A 398 46.83 -13.05 0.83
CA LEU A 398 45.72 -13.85 1.36
C LEU A 398 45.96 -15.35 1.10
N LYS A 399 46.42 -15.71 -0.11
CA LYS A 399 46.70 -17.08 -0.53
C LYS A 399 47.89 -17.71 0.18
N SER A 400 48.98 -16.98 0.42
CA SER A 400 50.13 -17.48 1.21
C SER A 400 49.74 -17.73 2.67
N SER A 401 48.87 -16.88 3.23
CA SER A 401 48.25 -17.04 4.56
C SER A 401 47.08 -18.04 4.60
N GLY A 402 46.93 -18.90 3.59
CA GLY A 402 45.98 -20.01 3.58
C GLY A 402 44.51 -19.65 3.33
N TRP A 403 44.20 -18.43 2.89
CA TRP A 403 42.86 -18.13 2.36
C TRP A 403 42.68 -18.79 1.00
N LYS A 404 41.45 -19.23 0.72
CA LYS A 404 41.11 -19.96 -0.50
C LYS A 404 40.58 -19.03 -1.60
N GLU A 405 41.23 -19.06 -2.75
CA GLU A 405 40.72 -18.47 -3.98
C GLU A 405 39.49 -19.22 -4.50
N VAL A 406 38.42 -18.50 -4.84
CA VAL A 406 37.16 -19.04 -5.36
C VAL A 406 36.55 -18.10 -6.40
N THR A 407 35.81 -18.64 -7.37
CA THR A 407 34.82 -17.85 -8.14
C THR A 407 33.56 -17.74 -7.29
N ALA A 408 33.33 -16.59 -6.66
CA ALA A 408 32.35 -16.46 -5.57
C ALA A 408 30.92 -16.94 -5.91
N ASN A 409 30.44 -16.71 -7.13
CA ASN A 409 29.08 -17.11 -7.55
C ASN A 409 28.94 -18.59 -7.92
N ASN A 410 30.05 -19.31 -8.14
CA ASN A 410 30.04 -20.75 -8.39
C ASN A 410 29.99 -21.55 -7.07
N VAL A 411 30.51 -20.99 -5.99
CA VAL A 411 30.52 -21.59 -4.64
C VAL A 411 29.97 -20.61 -3.59
N PRO A 412 28.70 -20.18 -3.69
CA PRO A 412 28.17 -19.07 -2.89
C PRO A 412 28.25 -19.30 -1.38
N ASN A 413 28.16 -20.56 -0.92
CA ASN A 413 28.26 -20.93 0.50
C ASN A 413 29.70 -20.96 1.06
N GLN A 414 30.72 -20.65 0.25
CA GLN A 414 32.09 -20.48 0.73
C GLN A 414 32.33 -18.98 1.01
N LYS A 415 32.21 -18.62 2.30
CA LYS A 415 32.29 -17.24 2.85
C LYS A 415 33.13 -17.12 4.13
N HIS A 416 34.00 -18.10 4.38
CA HIS A 416 34.96 -18.08 5.49
C HIS A 416 36.37 -18.40 4.98
N ARG A 417 37.35 -17.50 5.22
CA ARG A 417 38.73 -17.59 4.73
C ARG A 417 38.82 -17.76 3.21
N THR A 418 38.03 -16.98 2.48
CA THR A 418 37.87 -17.07 1.03
C THR A 418 38.02 -15.72 0.34
N PHE A 419 38.60 -15.68 -0.86
CA PHE A 419 38.68 -14.48 -1.70
C PHE A 419 38.36 -14.79 -3.17
N SER A 420 37.96 -13.76 -3.93
CA SER A 420 37.47 -13.85 -5.32
C SER A 420 37.84 -12.58 -6.10
N HIS A 421 37.90 -12.67 -7.43
CA HIS A 421 37.68 -11.51 -8.29
C HIS A 421 36.26 -10.96 -8.11
N SER A 422 36.07 -9.67 -8.39
CA SER A 422 34.80 -8.96 -8.25
C SER A 422 33.75 -9.40 -9.28
N PRO A 423 32.61 -10.01 -8.89
CA PRO A 423 31.52 -10.32 -9.81
C PRO A 423 30.55 -9.16 -9.93
N PHE A 424 30.13 -8.84 -11.15
CA PHE A 424 29.24 -7.73 -11.50
C PHE A 424 27.98 -8.20 -12.24
N MET A 425 26.91 -7.42 -12.18
CA MET A 425 25.65 -7.65 -12.91
C MET A 425 25.72 -7.24 -14.40
N TYR A 426 26.92 -6.91 -14.87
CA TYR A 426 27.19 -6.33 -16.17
C TYR A 426 26.92 -7.32 -17.31
N ILE A 427 26.47 -6.80 -18.45
CA ILE A 427 26.09 -7.56 -19.63
C ILE A 427 26.66 -6.82 -20.84
N ASN A 428 27.38 -7.53 -21.70
CA ASN A 428 28.01 -6.99 -22.91
C ASN A 428 28.97 -5.80 -22.65
N GLY A 429 29.63 -5.78 -21.49
CA GLY A 429 30.50 -4.68 -21.02
C GLY A 429 29.75 -3.40 -20.59
N GLU A 430 28.42 -3.40 -20.62
CA GLU A 430 27.55 -2.32 -20.12
C GLU A 430 26.95 -2.71 -18.75
N ARG A 431 26.40 -1.74 -18.01
CA ARG A 431 25.84 -1.89 -16.64
C ARG A 431 24.87 -3.07 -16.44
N GLY A 432 24.17 -3.53 -17.48
CA GLY A 432 23.35 -4.74 -17.40
C GLY A 432 22.22 -4.65 -16.36
N GLY A 433 22.20 -5.58 -15.41
CA GLY A 433 21.26 -5.59 -14.29
C GLY A 433 19.77 -5.65 -14.68
N ALA A 434 18.90 -5.20 -13.78
CA ALA A 434 17.44 -5.25 -13.98
C ALA A 434 16.96 -4.38 -15.16
N MET A 435 17.62 -3.24 -15.39
CA MET A 435 17.29 -2.32 -16.50
C MET A 435 17.54 -2.94 -17.89
N ALA A 436 18.55 -3.81 -18.03
CA ALA A 436 18.84 -4.48 -19.30
C ALA A 436 18.10 -5.81 -19.51
N THR A 437 17.37 -6.31 -18.49
CA THR A 437 16.85 -7.69 -18.50
C THR A 437 15.37 -7.81 -18.13
N TYR A 438 14.97 -7.25 -16.99
CA TYR A 438 13.59 -7.29 -16.47
C TYR A 438 12.73 -6.19 -17.09
N LEU A 439 13.24 -4.95 -17.16
CA LEU A 439 12.50 -3.85 -17.81
C LEU A 439 12.37 -4.07 -19.33
N VAL A 440 13.39 -4.68 -19.98
CA VAL A 440 13.40 -5.02 -21.42
C VAL A 440 12.35 -6.06 -21.84
N SER A 441 11.86 -6.89 -20.91
CA SER A 441 10.75 -7.81 -21.18
C SER A 441 9.40 -7.26 -20.74
N ALA A 442 9.37 -6.37 -19.74
CA ALA A 442 8.16 -5.65 -19.32
C ALA A 442 7.66 -4.70 -20.41
N ASP A 443 8.54 -3.83 -20.90
CA ASP A 443 8.29 -2.81 -21.94
C ASP A 443 7.68 -3.38 -23.24
N LYS A 444 7.99 -4.64 -23.58
CA LYS A 444 7.46 -5.34 -24.76
C LYS A 444 6.01 -5.80 -24.62
N ARG A 445 5.35 -5.61 -23.46
CA ARG A 445 3.99 -6.10 -23.19
C ARG A 445 3.01 -4.94 -23.18
N SER A 446 1.96 -5.01 -24.01
CA SER A 446 0.88 -4.01 -24.07
C SER A 446 -0.03 -3.93 -22.83
N ASN A 447 0.35 -4.61 -21.74
CA ASN A 447 -0.27 -4.58 -20.43
C ASN A 447 0.70 -4.09 -19.34
N PHE A 448 1.82 -3.49 -19.73
CA PHE A 448 2.77 -2.79 -18.87
C PHE A 448 2.88 -1.33 -19.33
N ASP A 449 2.75 -0.39 -18.39
CA ASP A 449 2.95 1.05 -18.59
C ASP A 449 4.06 1.55 -17.65
N LEU A 450 4.89 2.50 -18.11
CA LEU A 450 5.95 3.15 -17.32
C LEU A 450 5.75 4.67 -17.30
N TRP A 451 5.64 5.26 -16.11
CA TRP A 451 5.58 6.72 -15.91
C TRP A 451 6.81 7.21 -15.15
N THR A 452 7.70 7.93 -15.81
CA THR A 452 8.87 8.61 -15.20
C THR A 452 8.52 10.01 -14.71
N ASN A 453 9.47 10.72 -14.10
CA ASN A 453 9.32 12.11 -13.60
C ASN A 453 8.15 12.30 -12.60
N THR A 454 7.62 11.22 -12.01
CA THR A 454 6.32 11.19 -11.32
C THR A 454 6.49 10.69 -9.89
N ALA A 455 6.45 11.60 -8.91
CA ALA A 455 6.54 11.22 -7.51
C ALA A 455 5.17 10.73 -6.99
N VAL A 456 5.14 9.61 -6.27
CA VAL A 456 3.97 9.20 -5.48
C VAL A 456 4.06 9.85 -4.11
N LYS A 457 3.03 10.60 -3.73
CA LYS A 457 2.90 11.25 -2.42
C LYS A 457 2.55 10.23 -1.34
N ARG A 458 1.48 9.49 -1.59
CA ARG A 458 0.82 8.55 -0.66
C ARG A 458 -0.14 7.63 -1.42
N VAL A 459 -0.60 6.58 -0.76
CA VAL A 459 -1.71 5.75 -1.27
C VAL A 459 -3.05 6.32 -0.81
N ILE A 460 -4.04 6.34 -1.70
CA ILE A 460 -5.42 6.74 -1.37
C ILE A 460 -6.17 5.49 -0.90
N ARG A 461 -6.79 5.56 0.28
CA ARG A 461 -7.42 4.40 0.93
C ARG A 461 -8.70 4.73 1.69
N SER A 462 -9.60 3.75 1.77
CA SER A 462 -10.74 3.73 2.68
C SER A 462 -10.53 2.60 3.69
N GLY A 463 -10.31 2.95 4.96
CA GLY A 463 -9.83 1.99 5.96
C GLY A 463 -8.53 1.32 5.49
N GLY A 464 -8.51 -0.01 5.46
CA GLY A 464 -7.39 -0.83 4.97
C GLY A 464 -7.43 -1.18 3.48
N HIS A 465 -8.35 -0.63 2.69
CA HIS A 465 -8.44 -0.89 1.25
C HIS A 465 -7.94 0.30 0.42
N ILE A 466 -6.92 0.09 -0.42
CA ILE A 466 -6.28 1.10 -1.25
C ILE A 466 -7.00 1.18 -2.60
N THR A 467 -7.49 2.37 -2.96
CA THR A 467 -8.27 2.63 -4.19
C THR A 467 -7.45 3.31 -5.29
N GLY A 468 -6.21 3.72 -5.00
CA GLY A 468 -5.30 4.36 -5.95
C GLY A 468 -4.05 4.92 -5.26
N VAL A 469 -3.25 5.67 -6.02
CA VAL A 469 -2.11 6.45 -5.50
C VAL A 469 -2.18 7.89 -5.98
N GLU A 470 -1.78 8.82 -5.11
CA GLU A 470 -1.70 10.25 -5.39
C GLU A 470 -0.31 10.58 -5.95
N VAL A 471 -0.26 11.23 -7.10
CA VAL A 471 0.97 11.57 -7.83
C VAL A 471 1.13 13.08 -8.03
N GLU A 472 2.38 13.52 -7.99
CA GLU A 472 2.84 14.88 -8.30
C GLU A 472 4.00 14.83 -9.32
N ALA A 473 4.07 15.81 -10.22
CA ALA A 473 5.15 15.90 -11.20
C ALA A 473 6.46 16.34 -10.51
N PHE A 474 7.46 15.47 -10.51
CA PHE A 474 8.79 15.77 -9.96
C PHE A 474 9.68 16.50 -10.97
N LYS A 475 9.47 16.26 -12.27
CA LYS A 475 10.04 17.02 -13.39
C LYS A 475 8.98 17.14 -14.49
N ASN A 476 9.21 18.01 -15.48
CA ASN A 476 8.29 18.21 -16.61
C ASN A 476 7.92 16.89 -17.31
N GLY A 477 6.66 16.76 -17.72
CA GLY A 477 6.12 15.53 -18.30
C GLY A 477 5.75 14.44 -17.28
N GLY A 478 6.04 14.63 -15.98
CA GLY A 478 5.52 13.78 -14.90
C GLY A 478 4.02 13.95 -14.71
N TYR A 479 3.34 12.94 -14.14
CA TYR A 479 1.89 12.95 -13.95
C TYR A 479 1.45 13.58 -12.62
N GLN A 480 0.28 14.22 -12.62
CA GLN A 480 -0.37 14.79 -11.45
C GLN A 480 -1.83 14.35 -11.30
N GLY A 481 -2.26 14.07 -10.07
CA GLY A 481 -3.62 13.63 -9.73
C GLY A 481 -3.67 12.29 -8.99
N VAL A 482 -4.71 11.48 -9.25
CA VAL A 482 -4.89 10.16 -8.63
C VAL A 482 -5.15 9.09 -9.68
N VAL A 483 -4.24 8.11 -9.79
CA VAL A 483 -4.41 6.91 -10.63
C VAL A 483 -5.00 5.77 -9.80
N LYS A 484 -5.97 5.04 -10.36
CA LYS A 484 -6.82 4.10 -9.61
C LYS A 484 -6.41 2.64 -9.78
N THR A 485 -6.62 1.84 -8.74
CA THR A 485 -6.56 0.38 -8.82
C THR A 485 -7.84 -0.21 -9.45
N THR A 486 -7.75 -1.40 -10.05
CA THR A 486 -8.93 -2.18 -10.47
C THR A 486 -9.83 -2.41 -9.25
N ALA A 487 -11.12 -2.05 -9.35
CA ALA A 487 -12.03 -2.05 -8.21
C ALA A 487 -12.05 -3.42 -7.48
N VAL A 488 -11.97 -3.37 -6.14
CA VAL A 488 -11.82 -4.51 -5.21
C VAL A 488 -10.50 -5.30 -5.37
N THR A 489 -10.13 -5.69 -6.58
CA THR A 489 -9.13 -6.72 -6.86
C THR A 489 -7.72 -6.20 -7.11
N GLY A 490 -7.59 -4.93 -7.49
CA GLY A 490 -6.31 -4.28 -7.79
C GLY A 490 -5.49 -4.00 -6.53
N ARG A 491 -4.18 -3.95 -6.68
CA ARG A 491 -3.18 -3.94 -5.60
C ARG A 491 -2.12 -2.86 -5.83
N VAL A 492 -1.52 -2.37 -4.75
CA VAL A 492 -0.40 -1.41 -4.81
C VAL A 492 0.83 -2.04 -4.17
N ILE A 493 1.98 -1.88 -4.82
CA ILE A 493 3.27 -2.40 -4.35
C ILE A 493 4.24 -1.22 -4.22
N LEU A 494 4.71 -0.98 -3.00
CA LEU A 494 5.73 0.02 -2.71
C LEU A 494 7.12 -0.62 -2.90
N SER A 495 7.90 -0.05 -3.80
CA SER A 495 9.26 -0.48 -4.18
C SER A 495 10.24 0.70 -4.21
N ALA A 496 9.90 1.78 -3.50
CA ALA A 496 10.62 3.06 -3.44
C ALA A 496 11.82 3.04 -2.46
N GLY A 497 12.20 1.85 -1.96
CA GLY A 497 13.39 1.63 -1.15
C GLY A 497 13.19 1.89 0.35
N ALA A 498 14.26 1.63 1.11
CA ALA A 498 14.28 1.74 2.58
C ALA A 498 13.68 3.05 3.11
N PHE A 499 13.96 4.17 2.44
CA PHE A 499 13.45 5.48 2.85
C PHE A 499 12.14 5.86 2.15
N GLY A 500 12.06 5.70 0.82
CA GLY A 500 10.87 6.11 0.04
C GLY A 500 9.60 5.34 0.40
N SER A 501 9.66 4.01 0.53
CA SER A 501 8.48 3.20 0.87
C SER A 501 7.98 3.48 2.29
N ALA A 502 8.90 3.70 3.24
CA ALA A 502 8.54 4.12 4.60
C ALA A 502 7.94 5.54 4.65
N LYS A 503 8.49 6.51 3.89
CA LYS A 503 7.90 7.86 3.72
C LYS A 503 6.48 7.81 3.16
N ILE A 504 6.24 6.99 2.13
CA ILE A 504 4.92 6.81 1.53
C ILE A 504 3.93 6.22 2.53
N LEU A 505 4.33 5.22 3.35
CA LEU A 505 3.48 4.68 4.41
C LEU A 505 3.12 5.75 5.46
N MET A 506 4.10 6.52 5.95
CA MET A 506 3.86 7.61 6.90
C MET A 506 2.91 8.68 6.32
N ARG A 507 3.14 9.15 5.09
CA ARG A 507 2.23 10.07 4.36
C ARG A 507 0.83 9.48 4.11
N SER A 508 0.70 8.15 4.17
CA SER A 508 -0.58 7.42 4.06
C SER A 508 -1.25 7.12 5.42
N GLY A 509 -0.72 7.66 6.53
CA GLY A 509 -1.23 7.38 7.88
C GLY A 509 -0.97 5.95 8.37
N ILE A 510 0.17 5.36 7.98
CA ILE A 510 0.61 4.01 8.37
C ILE A 510 2.02 4.10 8.94
N GLY A 511 2.19 3.82 10.23
CA GLY A 511 3.47 3.98 10.92
C GLY A 511 3.33 4.33 12.40
N PRO A 512 4.43 4.69 13.08
CA PRO A 512 4.43 5.06 14.49
C PRO A 512 3.70 6.39 14.72
N VAL A 513 2.91 6.50 15.80
CA VAL A 513 2.04 7.68 16.05
C VAL A 513 2.84 8.98 16.11
N ASP A 514 4.06 8.97 16.66
CA ASP A 514 4.95 10.14 16.70
C ASP A 514 5.35 10.64 15.30
N GLN A 515 5.44 9.73 14.32
CA GLN A 515 5.75 10.04 12.92
C GLN A 515 4.51 10.50 12.14
N LEU A 516 3.33 9.94 12.46
CA LEU A 516 2.07 10.34 11.82
C LEU A 516 1.61 11.74 12.26
N GLU A 517 1.87 12.14 13.51
CA GLU A 517 1.63 13.52 13.96
C GLU A 517 2.60 14.54 13.31
N ILE A 518 3.83 14.15 12.96
CA ILE A 518 4.74 15.00 12.16
C ILE A 518 4.19 15.23 10.75
N VAL A 519 3.67 14.19 10.08
CA VAL A 519 2.98 14.36 8.78
C VAL A 519 1.74 15.24 8.92
N LYS A 520 0.94 15.02 9.97
CA LYS A 520 -0.30 15.78 10.23
C LYS A 520 -0.07 17.28 10.51
N SER A 521 1.15 17.64 10.94
CA SER A 521 1.59 19.04 11.16
C SER A 521 2.41 19.62 10.00
N SER A 522 2.60 18.86 8.91
CA SER A 522 3.29 19.30 7.68
C SER A 522 2.34 19.88 6.63
N THR A 523 2.87 20.22 5.46
CA THR A 523 2.11 20.60 4.25
C THR A 523 1.12 19.54 3.76
N ASP A 524 1.32 18.25 4.08
CA ASP A 524 0.33 17.19 3.79
C ASP A 524 -0.88 17.24 4.74
N GLY A 525 -0.73 17.85 5.91
CA GLY A 525 -1.69 17.82 7.04
C GLY A 525 -3.15 18.10 6.67
N PRO A 526 -3.47 19.20 5.95
CA PRO A 526 -4.85 19.53 5.55
C PRO A 526 -5.53 18.49 4.65
N THR A 527 -4.77 17.58 4.05
CA THR A 527 -5.27 16.53 3.15
C THR A 527 -4.94 15.11 3.63
N MET A 528 -4.27 14.97 4.78
CA MET A 528 -3.90 13.68 5.34
C MET A 528 -5.15 12.91 5.80
N ILE A 529 -5.12 11.59 5.66
CA ILE A 529 -6.19 10.73 6.18
C ILE A 529 -6.37 10.91 7.70
N SER A 530 -7.63 11.01 8.13
CA SER A 530 -8.02 11.15 9.53
C SER A 530 -7.34 10.13 10.44
N ASN A 531 -6.92 10.58 11.62
CA ASN A 531 -6.28 9.73 12.64
C ASN A 531 -7.17 8.57 13.13
N SER A 532 -8.49 8.69 13.01
CA SER A 532 -9.45 7.58 13.18
C SER A 532 -9.20 6.37 12.27
N SER A 533 -8.44 6.55 11.18
CA SER A 533 -8.08 5.52 10.19
C SER A 533 -6.57 5.26 10.12
N TRP A 534 -5.78 5.73 11.09
CA TRP A 534 -4.34 5.42 11.14
C TRP A 534 -4.09 3.95 11.49
N ILE A 535 -2.97 3.42 10.98
CA ILE A 535 -2.54 2.04 11.25
C ILE A 535 -1.17 2.11 11.92
N GLU A 536 -1.16 1.85 13.23
CA GLU A 536 0.06 1.84 14.03
C GLU A 536 0.93 0.61 13.67
N LEU A 537 2.12 0.88 13.12
CA LEU A 537 3.11 -0.13 12.72
C LEU A 537 4.54 0.41 12.94
N PRO A 538 5.55 -0.44 13.15
CA PRO A 538 6.93 -0.03 13.40
C PRO A 538 7.69 0.44 12.13
N VAL A 539 7.03 1.20 11.25
CA VAL A 539 7.64 1.82 10.06
C VAL A 539 8.80 2.73 10.49
N GLY A 540 9.97 2.54 9.86
CA GLY A 540 11.21 3.27 10.16
C GLY A 540 12.06 2.67 11.29
N TYR A 541 11.52 1.76 12.12
CA TYR A 541 12.34 0.97 13.05
C TYR A 541 13.09 -0.16 12.33
N ASN A 542 14.00 -0.85 13.03
CA ASN A 542 14.83 -1.93 12.47
C ASN A 542 15.66 -1.48 11.25
N LEU A 543 15.98 -0.18 11.15
CA LEU A 543 16.92 0.33 10.16
C LEU A 543 18.29 -0.34 10.38
N GLU A 544 18.88 -0.85 9.32
CA GLU A 544 20.22 -1.43 9.31
C GLU A 544 20.91 -1.12 7.98
N ASP A 545 22.23 -1.07 8.00
CA ASP A 545 23.14 -1.02 6.85
C ASP A 545 24.40 -1.80 7.30
N HIS A 546 25.19 -2.30 6.35
CA HIS A 546 26.51 -2.84 6.67
C HIS A 546 27.32 -1.77 7.42
N THR A 547 27.91 -2.12 8.57
CA THR A 547 28.84 -1.19 9.24
C THR A 547 30.15 -1.18 8.46
N ASN A 548 30.47 -0.06 7.82
CA ASN A 548 31.72 0.11 7.09
C ASN A 548 32.89 0.45 8.04
N THR A 549 34.04 -0.19 7.83
CA THR A 549 35.34 0.20 8.41
C THR A 549 36.41 0.14 7.33
N ASP A 550 36.78 1.29 6.77
CA ASP A 550 37.91 1.38 5.84
C ASP A 550 39.24 1.22 6.59
N VAL A 551 40.17 0.50 5.97
CA VAL A 551 41.59 0.44 6.32
C VAL A 551 42.40 0.63 5.04
N VAL A 552 43.60 1.18 5.11
CA VAL A 552 44.37 1.59 3.92
C VAL A 552 45.80 1.08 3.97
N ILE A 553 46.25 0.56 2.85
CA ILE A 553 47.61 0.08 2.60
C ILE A 553 48.24 0.81 1.41
N SER A 554 49.57 0.77 1.32
CA SER A 554 50.34 1.16 0.13
C SER A 554 51.31 0.04 -0.24
N HIS A 555 51.53 -0.19 -1.53
CA HIS A 555 52.51 -1.17 -2.02
C HIS A 555 53.03 -0.80 -3.43
N PRO A 556 54.35 -0.89 -3.72
CA PRO A 556 54.94 -0.36 -4.96
C PRO A 556 54.33 -0.83 -6.29
N ASN A 557 53.82 -2.06 -6.35
CA ASN A 557 53.20 -2.62 -7.57
C ASN A 557 51.74 -2.16 -7.80
N VAL A 558 51.14 -1.36 -6.93
CA VAL A 558 49.77 -0.87 -7.11
C VAL A 558 49.72 0.18 -8.23
N VAL A 559 48.81 -0.01 -9.18
CA VAL A 559 48.63 0.90 -10.34
C VAL A 559 47.24 1.52 -10.29
N PHE A 560 47.19 2.79 -9.89
CA PHE A 560 45.99 3.63 -9.95
C PHE A 560 45.59 3.99 -11.39
N TYR A 561 44.31 4.25 -11.58
CA TYR A 561 43.71 4.80 -12.79
C TYR A 561 42.66 5.81 -12.35
N ASP A 562 42.69 7.02 -12.88
CA ASP A 562 41.73 8.03 -12.49
C ASP A 562 40.42 7.88 -13.29
N PHE A 563 39.37 7.46 -12.58
CA PHE A 563 38.03 7.29 -13.16
C PHE A 563 37.19 8.58 -13.11
N TYR A 564 37.63 9.62 -12.39
CA TYR A 564 37.00 10.94 -12.42
C TYR A 564 37.52 11.73 -13.62
N GLU A 565 38.84 11.73 -13.87
CA GLU A 565 39.43 12.29 -15.10
C GLU A 565 38.85 11.60 -16.35
N ALA A 566 38.53 10.31 -16.27
CA ALA A 566 37.85 9.57 -17.34
C ALA A 566 36.38 9.95 -17.59
N TYR A 567 35.77 10.82 -16.78
CA TYR A 567 34.50 11.44 -17.14
C TYR A 567 34.70 12.50 -18.22
N ASP A 568 35.70 13.38 -18.08
CA ASP A 568 35.94 14.51 -18.98
C ASP A 568 36.94 14.18 -20.11
N ASP A 569 38.17 13.77 -19.79
CA ASP A 569 39.25 13.44 -20.75
C ASP A 569 39.79 12.00 -20.56
N PRO A 570 38.99 10.96 -20.88
CA PRO A 570 39.42 9.57 -20.75
C PRO A 570 40.55 9.22 -21.71
N ILE A 571 41.57 8.52 -21.18
CA ILE A 571 42.72 8.00 -21.92
C ILE A 571 42.29 7.43 -23.28
N PRO A 572 42.73 8.01 -24.42
CA PRO A 572 42.14 7.73 -25.74
C PRO A 572 42.17 6.26 -26.15
N ALA A 573 43.15 5.48 -25.68
CA ALA A 573 43.21 4.04 -25.93
C ALA A 573 42.06 3.26 -25.26
N ASP A 574 41.73 3.60 -24.01
CA ASP A 574 40.66 2.95 -23.24
C ASP A 574 39.28 3.45 -23.67
N LYS A 575 39.12 4.75 -23.95
CA LYS A 575 37.92 5.32 -24.60
C LYS A 575 37.58 4.55 -25.88
N ASN A 576 38.54 4.44 -26.81
CA ASN A 576 38.31 3.77 -28.08
C ASN A 576 38.07 2.27 -27.90
N MET A 577 38.77 1.59 -26.99
CA MET A 577 38.55 0.17 -26.69
C MET A 577 37.14 -0.10 -26.13
N TYR A 578 36.60 0.83 -25.33
CA TYR A 578 35.25 0.72 -24.79
C TYR A 578 34.17 1.02 -25.84
N LEU A 579 34.36 2.10 -26.62
CA LEU A 579 33.42 2.49 -27.69
C LEU A 579 33.34 1.43 -28.79
N ASP A 580 34.47 0.96 -29.31
CA ASP A 580 34.54 0.01 -30.42
C ASP A 580 34.16 -1.42 -30.00
N LYS A 581 34.51 -1.84 -28.77
CA LYS A 581 34.57 -3.27 -28.38
C LYS A 581 34.03 -3.59 -26.99
N ARG A 582 33.49 -2.63 -26.23
CA ARG A 582 33.03 -2.82 -24.83
C ARG A 582 34.05 -3.57 -23.97
N SER A 583 35.31 -3.19 -24.14
CA SER A 583 36.47 -3.84 -23.54
C SER A 583 37.41 -2.77 -22.96
N GLY A 584 38.36 -3.18 -22.13
CA GLY A 584 39.26 -2.25 -21.44
C GLY A 584 38.80 -1.90 -20.02
N ILE A 585 39.54 -1.01 -19.37
CA ILE A 585 39.33 -0.64 -17.96
C ILE A 585 37.95 -0.01 -17.71
N LEU A 586 37.39 0.73 -18.68
CA LEU A 586 36.07 1.36 -18.57
C LEU A 586 34.88 0.36 -18.60
N ALA A 587 35.13 -0.91 -18.93
CA ALA A 587 34.15 -2.00 -18.76
C ALA A 587 34.16 -2.60 -17.33
N GLN A 588 35.10 -2.20 -16.47
CA GLN A 588 35.11 -2.52 -15.04
C GLN A 588 34.51 -1.36 -14.22
N ALA A 589 34.03 -1.67 -13.02
CA ALA A 589 33.54 -0.63 -12.10
C ALA A 589 34.66 0.34 -11.70
N ALA A 590 34.29 1.59 -11.50
CA ALA A 590 35.11 2.59 -10.84
C ALA A 590 34.91 2.58 -9.30
N PRO A 591 35.96 2.85 -8.51
CA PRO A 591 37.37 2.74 -8.89
C PRO A 591 37.73 1.25 -9.04
N ASN A 592 38.92 0.92 -9.54
CA ASN A 592 39.25 -0.47 -9.89
C ASN A 592 39.16 -1.42 -8.67
N ILE A 593 38.10 -2.24 -8.62
CA ILE A 593 37.76 -3.09 -7.47
C ILE A 593 38.57 -4.40 -7.52
N GLY A 594 39.52 -4.52 -6.59
CA GLY A 594 40.41 -5.66 -6.41
C GLY A 594 39.73 -6.86 -5.75
N PRO A 595 40.41 -7.62 -4.87
CA PRO A 595 39.85 -8.85 -4.32
C PRO A 595 38.73 -8.57 -3.34
N LEU A 596 37.69 -9.39 -3.44
CA LEU A 596 36.57 -9.42 -2.51
C LEU A 596 36.71 -10.67 -1.66
N PHE A 597 36.71 -10.52 -0.34
CA PHE A 597 37.06 -11.60 0.59
C PHE A 597 36.20 -11.62 1.85
N TRP A 598 36.07 -12.79 2.48
CA TRP A 598 35.09 -13.03 3.54
C TRP A 598 35.63 -13.89 4.68
N GLU A 599 35.20 -13.55 5.88
CA GLU A 599 35.40 -14.35 7.09
C GLU A 599 34.17 -14.34 8.00
N GLU A 600 33.96 -15.45 8.69
CA GLU A 600 32.94 -15.58 9.74
C GLU A 600 33.62 -15.62 11.10
N ILE A 601 33.23 -14.70 12.00
CA ILE A 601 33.80 -14.54 13.35
C ILE A 601 32.73 -14.88 14.38
N ARG A 602 33.03 -15.80 15.29
CA ARG A 602 32.15 -16.10 16.43
C ARG A 602 32.46 -15.14 17.58
N GLY A 603 31.49 -14.31 17.97
CA GLY A 603 31.59 -13.42 19.12
C GLY A 603 31.55 -14.17 20.45
N ALA A 604 31.87 -13.47 21.54
CA ALA A 604 31.78 -14.01 22.90
C ALA A 604 30.33 -14.32 23.31
N ASP A 605 29.36 -13.61 22.72
CA ASP A 605 27.93 -13.91 22.76
C ASP A 605 27.52 -15.19 21.98
N GLY A 606 28.48 -15.91 21.39
CA GLY A 606 28.26 -17.13 20.63
C GLY A 606 27.72 -16.93 19.20
N VAL A 607 27.33 -15.70 18.83
CA VAL A 607 26.76 -15.36 17.52
C VAL A 607 27.86 -15.31 16.47
N VAL A 608 27.59 -15.86 15.29
CA VAL A 608 28.52 -15.79 14.15
C VAL A 608 28.21 -14.55 13.32
N ARG A 609 29.15 -13.61 13.29
CA ARG A 609 29.11 -12.38 12.50
C ARG A 609 29.87 -12.60 11.20
N GLN A 610 29.25 -12.23 10.09
CA GLN A 610 29.87 -12.24 8.78
C GLN A 610 30.58 -10.90 8.53
N LEU A 611 31.81 -10.98 8.04
CA LEU A 611 32.48 -9.87 7.37
C LEU A 611 32.56 -10.13 5.86
N GLN A 612 32.26 -9.10 5.06
CA GLN A 612 32.78 -8.96 3.70
C GLN A 612 33.88 -7.90 3.73
N TRP A 613 34.88 -8.06 2.86
CA TRP A 613 35.91 -7.08 2.59
C TRP A 613 35.89 -6.71 1.11
N THR A 614 36.03 -5.42 0.82
CA THR A 614 36.01 -4.86 -0.54
C THR A 614 37.27 -4.02 -0.75
N ALA A 615 38.29 -4.60 -1.40
CA ALA A 615 39.50 -3.89 -1.75
C ALA A 615 39.32 -3.10 -3.06
N ARG A 616 39.85 -1.87 -3.12
CA ARG A 616 39.83 -1.01 -4.30
C ARG A 616 41.12 -0.20 -4.44
N VAL A 617 41.53 0.07 -5.67
CA VAL A 617 42.69 0.93 -5.95
C VAL A 617 42.27 2.40 -5.91
N GLU A 618 42.24 2.94 -4.70
CA GLU A 618 41.83 4.31 -4.36
C GLU A 618 42.45 4.66 -3.00
N GLY A 619 42.91 5.90 -2.84
CA GLY A 619 43.28 6.47 -1.54
C GLY A 619 42.04 6.81 -0.71
N SER A 620 42.18 6.89 0.61
CA SER A 620 41.13 7.36 1.50
C SER A 620 41.69 7.81 2.85
N LEU A 621 40.84 8.45 3.66
CA LEU A 621 41.24 9.17 4.87
C LEU A 621 42.26 10.26 4.50
N ASP A 622 43.48 10.21 5.03
CA ASP A 622 44.61 11.09 4.67
C ASP A 622 45.65 10.42 3.75
N THR A 623 45.42 9.18 3.31
CA THR A 623 46.27 8.51 2.30
C THR A 623 45.89 8.95 0.87
N PRO A 624 46.81 9.51 0.05
CA PRO A 624 46.52 9.95 -1.32
C PRO A 624 46.41 8.79 -2.33
N ASN A 625 45.88 9.08 -3.51
CA ASN A 625 45.88 8.18 -4.68
C ASN A 625 47.31 7.85 -5.16
N GLY A 626 47.44 6.80 -5.98
CA GLY A 626 48.72 6.33 -6.53
C GLY A 626 48.99 4.88 -6.19
N ILE A 627 49.94 4.61 -5.29
CA ILE A 627 50.28 3.24 -4.85
C ILE A 627 49.40 2.71 -3.70
N ALA A 628 48.31 3.41 -3.39
CA ALA A 628 47.41 3.11 -2.28
C ALA A 628 46.26 2.18 -2.67
N MET A 629 45.81 1.35 -1.73
CA MET A 629 44.55 0.61 -1.82
C MET A 629 43.78 0.70 -0.52
N THR A 630 42.49 1.00 -0.63
CA THR A 630 41.55 0.99 0.49
C THR A 630 40.83 -0.36 0.54
N MET A 631 40.72 -0.95 1.72
CA MET A 631 39.96 -2.16 1.99
C MET A 631 38.79 -1.82 2.94
N SER A 632 37.58 -1.75 2.40
CA SER A 632 36.36 -1.56 3.21
C SER A 632 35.94 -2.87 3.85
N GLN A 633 35.95 -2.94 5.17
CA GLN A 633 35.29 -4.01 5.92
C GLN A 633 33.81 -3.70 6.10
N TYR A 634 32.94 -4.61 5.69
CA TYR A 634 31.50 -4.57 5.92
C TYR A 634 31.11 -5.64 6.95
N LEU A 635 30.73 -5.23 8.16
CA LEU A 635 30.06 -6.12 9.12
C LEU A 635 28.59 -6.27 8.73
N GLY A 636 28.18 -7.51 8.42
CA GLY A 636 26.85 -7.86 7.92
C GLY A 636 26.14 -8.92 8.79
N ARG A 637 25.58 -9.95 8.15
CA ARG A 637 24.75 -11.00 8.79
C ARG A 637 25.31 -11.49 10.12
N GLY A 638 24.53 -11.29 11.18
CA GLY A 638 24.87 -11.64 12.56
C GLY A 638 25.14 -10.44 13.47
N ALA A 639 25.29 -9.24 12.91
CA ALA A 639 25.22 -8.00 13.68
C ALA A 639 23.86 -7.85 14.39
N LYS A 640 23.87 -7.24 15.58
CA LYS A 640 22.67 -7.01 16.39
C LYS A 640 22.22 -5.55 16.44
N SER A 641 23.14 -4.63 16.15
CA SER A 641 22.89 -3.19 16.22
C SER A 641 21.78 -2.78 15.24
N ARG A 642 20.87 -1.90 15.68
CA ARG A 642 19.72 -1.41 14.90
C ARG A 642 19.48 0.07 15.15
N GLY A 643 19.05 0.76 14.10
CA GLY A 643 18.73 2.18 14.10
C GLY A 643 17.25 2.46 13.93
N ARG A 644 16.94 3.74 13.68
CA ARG A 644 15.61 4.25 13.33
C ARG A 644 15.75 5.34 12.26
N MET A 645 14.89 5.30 11.26
CA MET A 645 14.60 6.43 10.37
C MET A 645 13.32 7.12 10.84
N THR A 646 13.30 8.44 10.76
CA THR A 646 12.12 9.28 11.00
C THR A 646 11.88 10.24 9.84
N ILE A 647 10.65 10.75 9.74
CA ILE A 647 10.29 11.83 8.82
C ILE A 647 10.40 13.19 9.52
N THR A 648 10.73 14.24 8.77
CA THR A 648 10.81 15.63 9.25
C THR A 648 9.49 16.38 8.96
N PRO A 649 9.26 17.57 9.56
CA PRO A 649 8.15 18.44 9.17
C PRO A 649 8.18 18.88 7.69
N ALA A 650 9.36 18.88 7.06
CA ALA A 650 9.55 19.11 5.62
C ALA A 650 9.30 17.86 4.76
N LEU A 651 8.78 16.78 5.35
CA LEU A 651 8.54 15.48 4.73
C LEU A 651 9.79 14.83 4.11
N THR A 652 10.99 15.21 4.56
CA THR A 652 12.26 14.52 4.24
C THR A 652 12.52 13.40 5.26
N THR A 653 13.34 12.42 4.89
CA THR A 653 13.66 11.27 5.75
C THR A 653 15.07 11.37 6.33
N VAL A 654 15.24 11.06 7.61
CA VAL A 654 16.52 11.21 8.32
C VAL A 654 16.88 10.00 9.19
N VAL A 655 18.16 9.69 9.29
CA VAL A 655 18.68 8.62 10.17
C VAL A 655 18.80 9.14 11.60
N SER A 656 17.65 9.28 12.27
CA SER A 656 17.55 9.83 13.64
C SER A 656 18.19 8.95 14.72
N THR A 657 18.44 7.68 14.43
CA THR A 657 19.18 6.78 15.32
C THR A 657 20.10 5.92 14.49
N ASN A 658 21.39 6.16 14.66
CA ASN A 658 22.47 5.46 13.98
C ASN A 658 22.40 3.93 14.27
N PRO A 659 22.41 3.06 13.23
CA PRO A 659 22.36 1.61 13.41
C PRO A 659 23.70 0.95 13.79
N TYR A 660 24.84 1.63 13.68
CA TYR A 660 26.16 1.00 13.83
C TYR A 660 26.61 0.86 15.29
N LEU A 661 27.33 -0.24 15.58
CA LEU A 661 28.16 -0.44 16.78
C LEU A 661 27.46 -0.14 18.13
N ARG A 662 26.26 -0.67 18.31
CA ARG A 662 25.45 -0.56 19.55
C ARG A 662 25.56 -1.79 20.47
N ASP A 663 26.01 -2.94 19.96
CA ASP A 663 26.39 -4.13 20.75
C ASP A 663 27.92 -4.28 20.72
N GLU A 664 28.54 -4.45 21.89
CA GLU A 664 30.00 -4.60 22.04
C GLU A 664 30.56 -5.76 21.19
N ASN A 665 29.81 -6.84 21.00
CA ASN A 665 30.26 -7.97 20.18
C ASN A 665 30.27 -7.65 18.68
N ASP A 666 29.52 -6.63 18.24
CA ASP A 666 29.62 -6.09 16.88
C ASP A 666 30.96 -5.34 16.72
N VAL A 667 31.37 -4.55 17.72
CA VAL A 667 32.68 -3.85 17.76
C VAL A 667 33.83 -4.85 17.78
N GLN A 668 33.78 -5.86 18.65
CA GLN A 668 34.83 -6.87 18.77
C GLN A 668 34.99 -7.71 17.50
N ALA A 669 33.92 -7.94 16.73
CA ALA A 669 34.02 -8.59 15.43
C ALA A 669 34.76 -7.72 14.38
N VAL A 670 34.51 -6.41 14.35
CA VAL A 670 35.22 -5.46 13.48
C VAL A 670 36.73 -5.47 13.76
N ILE A 671 37.09 -5.35 15.05
CA ILE A 671 38.47 -5.39 15.55
C ILE A 671 39.14 -6.73 15.18
N GLN A 672 38.48 -7.85 15.46
CA GLN A 672 39.03 -9.17 15.17
C GLN A 672 39.20 -9.43 13.67
N GLY A 673 38.35 -8.86 12.82
CA GLY A 673 38.53 -8.86 11.37
C GLY A 673 39.80 -8.12 10.94
N ILE A 674 39.99 -6.87 11.37
CA ILE A 674 41.19 -6.10 10.98
C ILE A 674 42.46 -6.81 11.46
N LYS A 675 42.48 -7.36 12.68
CA LYS A 675 43.59 -8.21 13.17
C LYS A 675 43.83 -9.44 12.28
N SER A 676 42.74 -10.09 11.85
CA SER A 676 42.77 -11.25 10.97
C SER A 676 43.44 -10.95 9.63
N VAL A 677 43.16 -9.78 9.05
CA VAL A 677 43.73 -9.32 7.78
C VAL A 677 45.17 -8.80 7.96
N LYS A 678 45.48 -8.02 9.02
CA LYS A 678 46.88 -7.61 9.31
C LYS A 678 47.79 -8.84 9.46
N ASN A 679 47.37 -9.89 10.16
CA ASN A 679 48.15 -11.15 10.23
C ASN A 679 48.18 -11.92 8.90
N ALA A 680 47.14 -11.84 8.06
CA ALA A 680 47.11 -12.52 6.76
C ALA A 680 47.96 -11.84 5.68
N LEU A 681 48.35 -10.58 5.88
CA LEU A 681 49.16 -9.81 4.93
C LEU A 681 50.56 -9.45 5.46
N LYS A 682 50.93 -9.88 6.68
CA LYS A 682 52.20 -9.54 7.33
C LYS A 682 53.46 -10.00 6.58
N ASP A 683 53.34 -11.08 5.79
CA ASP A 683 54.45 -11.73 5.07
C ASP A 683 54.51 -11.26 3.59
N VAL A 684 53.78 -10.20 3.23
CA VAL A 684 53.85 -9.55 1.91
C VAL A 684 54.99 -8.52 1.93
N PRO A 685 56.03 -8.65 1.08
CA PRO A 685 57.11 -7.67 1.01
C PRO A 685 56.60 -6.26 0.65
N ASP A 686 57.29 -5.24 1.14
CA ASP A 686 57.07 -3.82 0.80
C ASP A 686 55.62 -3.29 1.00
N LEU A 687 54.79 -4.01 1.75
CA LEU A 687 53.42 -3.63 2.09
C LEU A 687 53.40 -2.72 3.33
N VAL A 688 53.02 -1.46 3.14
CA VAL A 688 52.86 -0.48 4.22
C VAL A 688 51.39 -0.44 4.66
N TRP A 689 51.14 -0.46 5.96
CA TRP A 689 49.82 -0.16 6.54
C TRP A 689 49.76 1.31 6.94
N ASN A 690 48.98 2.11 6.21
CA ASN A 690 48.78 3.53 6.52
C ASN A 690 47.75 3.70 7.63
N HIS A 691 46.62 2.98 7.53
CA HIS A 691 45.52 3.02 8.50
C HIS A 691 44.99 1.61 8.79
N PRO A 692 44.99 1.12 10.04
CA PRO A 692 45.75 1.65 11.18
C PRO A 692 47.26 1.54 10.93
N SER A 693 47.98 2.61 11.23
CA SER A 693 49.44 2.68 11.14
C SER A 693 50.14 1.72 12.11
N GLU A 694 51.43 1.48 11.93
CA GLU A 694 52.18 0.53 12.78
C GLU A 694 52.19 0.91 14.27
N ASN A 695 52.13 2.21 14.58
CA ASN A 695 52.13 2.74 15.94
C ASN A 695 50.73 2.78 16.60
N GLN A 696 49.67 2.36 15.90
CA GLN A 696 48.30 2.39 16.41
C GLN A 696 47.74 0.96 16.54
N THR A 697 47.17 0.62 17.70
CA THR A 697 46.49 -0.68 17.84
C THR A 697 45.19 -0.70 17.03
N VAL A 698 44.71 -1.90 16.70
CA VAL A 698 43.45 -2.05 15.96
C VAL A 698 42.26 -1.59 16.82
N GLU A 699 42.31 -1.86 18.11
CA GLU A 699 41.37 -1.38 19.12
C GLU A 699 41.31 0.16 19.15
N ASP A 700 42.46 0.82 19.32
CA ASP A 700 42.53 2.29 19.38
C ASP A 700 42.04 2.92 18.07
N TYR A 701 42.37 2.31 16.93
CA TYR A 701 41.86 2.74 15.63
C TYR A 701 40.33 2.68 15.57
N VAL A 702 39.73 1.50 15.74
CA VAL A 702 38.27 1.31 15.63
C VAL A 702 37.52 2.18 16.64
N ASN A 703 38.04 2.34 17.84
CA ASN A 703 37.44 3.15 18.91
C ASN A 703 37.64 4.67 18.72
N SER A 704 38.67 5.09 17.99
CA SER A 704 38.88 6.51 17.61
C SER A 704 38.01 6.97 16.44
N MET A 705 37.54 6.05 15.59
CA MET A 705 36.68 6.39 14.46
C MET A 705 35.30 6.85 14.94
N LEU A 706 34.86 8.02 14.47
CA LEU A 706 33.49 8.49 14.64
C LEU A 706 32.48 7.39 14.22
N VAL A 707 31.46 7.17 15.05
CA VAL A 707 30.34 6.27 14.73
C VAL A 707 29.21 7.12 14.18
N SER A 708 29.25 7.40 12.88
CA SER A 708 28.27 8.21 12.14
C SER A 708 27.94 7.58 10.79
N TYR A 709 26.78 7.88 10.20
CA TYR A 709 26.51 7.54 8.81
C TYR A 709 27.42 8.28 7.83
N THR A 710 28.02 9.41 8.22
CA THR A 710 28.92 10.18 7.34
C THR A 710 30.20 9.42 6.98
N ASN A 711 30.65 8.48 7.81
CA ASN A 711 31.88 7.69 7.59
C ASN A 711 31.72 6.17 7.76
N ARG A 712 30.64 5.68 8.38
CA ARG A 712 30.38 4.24 8.59
C ARG A 712 29.28 3.65 7.69
N ARG A 713 28.59 4.46 6.84
CA ARG A 713 27.58 3.92 5.91
C ARG A 713 28.22 3.12 4.78
N SER A 714 27.53 2.06 4.36
CA SER A 714 27.84 1.32 3.14
C SER A 714 26.80 1.57 2.03
N ASN A 715 25.71 2.29 2.36
CA ASN A 715 24.57 2.57 1.47
C ASN A 715 23.74 1.31 1.13
N HIS A 716 23.81 0.27 1.96
CA HIS A 716 23.03 -0.96 1.88
C HIS A 716 21.80 -0.92 2.82
N TRP A 717 21.19 0.25 2.96
CA TRP A 717 20.07 0.52 3.87
C TRP A 717 18.88 -0.44 3.68
N ILE A 718 18.43 -1.06 4.76
CA ILE A 718 17.38 -2.09 4.81
C ILE A 718 16.49 -1.95 6.06
N GLY A 719 15.42 -2.75 6.11
CA GLY A 719 14.76 -3.17 7.36
C GLY A 719 13.66 -2.26 7.94
N THR A 720 13.48 -1.06 7.39
CA THR A 720 12.48 -0.05 7.82
C THR A 720 11.02 -0.49 7.73
N ASN A 721 10.70 -1.52 6.94
CA ASN A 721 9.37 -2.11 6.77
C ASN A 721 9.43 -3.63 6.97
N LYS A 722 10.18 -4.08 7.99
CA LYS A 722 10.47 -5.48 8.33
C LYS A 722 9.33 -6.47 8.04
N LEU A 723 9.69 -7.56 7.35
CA LEU A 723 8.83 -8.72 7.12
C LEU A 723 8.88 -9.72 8.29
N GLY A 724 7.73 -10.29 8.64
CA GLY A 724 7.65 -11.36 9.62
C GLY A 724 6.24 -11.87 9.86
N THR A 725 6.02 -12.42 11.06
CA THR A 725 4.74 -13.01 11.49
C THR A 725 4.13 -12.33 12.72
N ASP A 726 4.91 -11.46 13.36
CA ASP A 726 4.58 -10.67 14.54
C ASP A 726 4.02 -9.30 14.13
N ASP A 727 2.70 -9.27 13.92
CA ASP A 727 1.91 -8.10 13.51
C ASP A 727 2.18 -6.87 14.39
N GLY A 728 2.74 -5.82 13.80
CA GLY A 728 3.12 -4.59 14.51
C GLY A 728 1.97 -3.88 15.23
N ARG A 729 0.72 -4.08 14.81
CA ARG A 729 -0.48 -3.49 15.46
C ARG A 729 -0.70 -4.02 16.87
N ASN A 730 -0.08 -5.16 17.20
CA ASN A 730 -0.17 -5.85 18.47
C ASN A 730 1.16 -5.79 19.26
N GLY A 731 2.01 -4.79 18.99
CA GLY A 731 3.33 -4.64 19.61
C GLY A 731 4.42 -5.55 19.00
N GLY A 732 4.14 -6.19 17.86
CA GLY A 732 5.13 -6.92 17.08
C GLY A 732 6.13 -6.00 16.38
N THR A 733 7.15 -6.59 15.75
CA THR A 733 8.22 -5.86 15.06
C THR A 733 8.02 -5.78 13.54
N SER A 734 6.99 -6.44 12.98
CA SER A 734 6.82 -6.55 11.54
C SER A 734 5.77 -5.60 10.97
N VAL A 735 6.13 -4.91 9.88
CA VAL A 735 5.26 -4.00 9.10
C VAL A 735 4.52 -4.77 8.01
N VAL A 736 5.16 -5.81 7.43
CA VAL A 736 4.54 -6.67 6.41
C VAL A 736 4.51 -8.15 6.81
N ASP A 737 3.48 -8.85 6.34
CA ASP A 737 3.32 -10.30 6.52
C ASP A 737 4.27 -11.10 5.61
N VAL A 738 4.26 -12.43 5.76
CA VAL A 738 5.07 -13.33 4.93
C VAL A 738 4.70 -13.37 3.44
N ASN A 739 3.67 -12.66 2.98
CA ASN A 739 3.34 -12.43 1.57
C ASN A 739 3.65 -10.99 1.13
N THR A 740 4.44 -10.28 1.96
CA THR A 740 4.83 -8.86 1.85
C THR A 740 3.67 -7.86 1.92
N LYS A 741 2.49 -8.29 2.40
CA LYS A 741 1.30 -7.42 2.57
C LYS A 741 1.42 -6.60 3.84
N VAL A 742 1.13 -5.30 3.77
CA VAL A 742 1.12 -4.40 4.94
C VAL A 742 0.02 -4.82 5.92
N TYR A 743 0.37 -5.01 7.19
CA TYR A 743 -0.59 -5.35 8.24
C TYR A 743 -1.68 -4.27 8.36
N GLY A 744 -2.93 -4.69 8.58
CA GLY A 744 -4.08 -3.77 8.55
C GLY A 744 -4.54 -3.33 7.15
N THR A 745 -4.03 -3.94 6.07
CA THR A 745 -4.53 -3.72 4.70
C THR A 745 -4.96 -5.02 4.02
N ASP A 746 -5.72 -4.93 2.91
CA ASP A 746 -6.04 -6.08 2.07
C ASP A 746 -5.35 -6.12 0.70
N ASN A 747 -4.78 -5.00 0.24
CA ASN A 747 -4.21 -4.89 -1.11
C ASN A 747 -2.95 -4.00 -1.23
N LEU A 748 -2.33 -3.60 -0.12
CA LEU A 748 -1.06 -2.89 -0.11
C LEU A 748 0.10 -3.82 0.26
N PHE A 749 1.19 -3.74 -0.50
CA PHE A 749 2.39 -4.58 -0.34
C PHE A 749 3.65 -3.71 -0.36
N VAL A 750 4.75 -4.21 0.20
CA VAL A 750 6.09 -3.60 0.07
C VAL A 750 7.07 -4.63 -0.47
N VAL A 751 7.83 -4.29 -1.51
CA VAL A 751 8.80 -5.17 -2.18
C VAL A 751 10.04 -4.36 -2.58
N ASP A 752 10.92 -4.14 -1.61
CA ASP A 752 12.26 -3.55 -1.78
C ASP A 752 13.14 -3.88 -0.55
N ALA A 753 14.28 -3.20 -0.41
CA ALA A 753 15.24 -3.34 0.70
C ALA A 753 14.61 -3.20 2.11
N SER A 754 13.53 -2.42 2.25
CA SER A 754 12.89 -2.15 3.55
C SER A 754 12.36 -3.40 4.25
N ILE A 755 12.05 -4.49 3.54
CA ILE A 755 11.42 -5.68 4.14
C ILE A 755 12.41 -6.63 4.83
N PHE A 756 13.71 -6.45 4.63
CA PHE A 756 14.76 -7.36 5.12
C PHE A 756 14.85 -7.36 6.66
N PRO A 757 14.64 -8.50 7.36
CA PRO A 757 14.65 -8.52 8.84
C PRO A 757 16.02 -8.22 9.46
N GLY A 758 17.09 -8.52 8.73
CA GLY A 758 18.46 -8.21 9.12
C GLY A 758 19.43 -8.34 7.94
N HIS A 759 20.65 -7.83 8.09
CA HIS A 759 21.61 -7.76 7.01
C HIS A 759 22.07 -9.15 6.53
N VAL A 760 22.39 -9.20 5.24
CA VAL A 760 22.94 -10.37 4.53
C VAL A 760 24.48 -10.31 4.47
N THR A 761 25.12 -11.27 3.81
CA THR A 761 26.58 -11.43 3.73
C THR A 761 27.26 -10.50 2.73
N THR A 762 26.54 -10.02 1.71
CA THR A 762 27.12 -9.27 0.57
C THR A 762 26.30 -8.04 0.20
N ASN A 763 26.74 -7.26 -0.80
CA ASN A 763 25.94 -6.16 -1.34
C ASN A 763 24.53 -6.66 -1.74
N PRO A 764 23.43 -6.03 -1.31
CA PRO A 764 22.12 -6.70 -1.21
C PRO A 764 21.33 -6.75 -2.53
N GLN A 765 21.79 -6.13 -3.63
CA GLN A 765 20.94 -5.92 -4.80
C GLN A 765 20.40 -7.21 -5.45
N SER A 766 21.20 -8.28 -5.49
CA SER A 766 20.75 -9.58 -6.00
C SER A 766 19.72 -10.23 -5.07
N TYR A 767 19.92 -10.10 -3.75
CA TYR A 767 18.98 -10.57 -2.74
C TYR A 767 17.63 -9.83 -2.86
N ILE A 768 17.65 -8.52 -3.14
CA ILE A 768 16.42 -7.72 -3.32
C ILE A 768 15.66 -8.17 -4.59
N MET A 769 16.36 -8.43 -5.71
CA MET A 769 15.73 -8.97 -6.92
C MET A 769 15.16 -10.39 -6.69
N ILE A 770 15.84 -11.23 -5.90
CA ILE A 770 15.39 -12.57 -5.50
C ILE A 770 14.18 -12.48 -4.56
N ALA A 771 14.17 -11.51 -3.65
CA ALA A 771 13.03 -11.22 -2.79
C ALA A 771 11.81 -10.74 -3.60
N ALA A 772 12.01 -9.97 -4.68
CA ALA A 772 10.94 -9.57 -5.58
C ALA A 772 10.36 -10.74 -6.40
N GLU A 773 11.20 -11.63 -6.92
CA GLU A 773 10.78 -12.87 -7.58
C GLU A 773 10.05 -13.83 -6.62
N ARG A 774 10.41 -13.86 -5.32
CA ARG A 774 9.65 -14.58 -4.30
C ARG A 774 8.34 -13.89 -3.95
N ALA A 775 8.33 -12.57 -3.77
CA ALA A 775 7.14 -11.79 -3.48
C ALA A 775 6.09 -11.95 -4.59
N PHE A 776 6.51 -11.95 -5.86
CA PHE A 776 5.67 -12.27 -7.01
C PHE A 776 4.93 -13.61 -6.85
N GLU A 777 5.65 -14.71 -6.56
CA GLU A 777 5.03 -16.03 -6.35
C GLU A 777 3.95 -15.98 -5.26
N ARG A 778 4.24 -15.28 -4.15
CA ARG A 778 3.34 -15.21 -3.00
C ARG A 778 2.11 -14.35 -3.29
N ILE A 779 2.31 -13.17 -3.86
CA ILE A 779 1.25 -12.22 -4.21
C ILE A 779 0.34 -12.78 -5.30
N LEU A 780 0.89 -13.41 -6.34
CA LEU A 780 0.07 -14.01 -7.40
C LEU A 780 -0.75 -15.23 -6.89
N ALA A 781 -0.24 -15.95 -5.89
CA ALA A 781 -0.96 -17.05 -5.23
C ALA A 781 -2.04 -16.57 -4.24
N LEU A 782 -2.05 -15.31 -3.80
CA LEU A 782 -3.12 -14.78 -2.95
C LEU A 782 -4.43 -14.66 -3.76
N PRO A 783 -5.56 -15.19 -3.25
CA PRO A 783 -6.85 -15.08 -3.94
C PRO A 783 -7.25 -13.62 -4.16
N ALA A 784 -8.05 -13.37 -5.20
CA ALA A 784 -8.64 -12.06 -5.41
C ALA A 784 -9.50 -11.66 -4.21
N ASN A 785 -9.38 -10.40 -3.77
CA ASN A 785 -10.20 -9.86 -2.69
C ASN A 785 -11.68 -9.92 -3.08
N LYS A 786 -12.53 -10.13 -2.08
CA LYS A 786 -13.99 -10.21 -2.24
C LYS A 786 -14.62 -9.15 -1.35
N PRO A 787 -15.58 -8.36 -1.85
CA PRO A 787 -16.18 -7.30 -1.07
C PRO A 787 -17.00 -7.91 0.08
N ARG A 788 -16.91 -7.28 1.25
CA ARG A 788 -17.68 -7.65 2.45
C ARG A 788 -19.16 -7.29 2.24
N ARG A 789 -20.05 -8.17 2.72
CA ARG A 789 -21.50 -8.02 2.65
C ARG A 789 -22.03 -7.10 3.74
N ARG A 790 -23.27 -6.66 3.59
CA ARG A 790 -23.94 -5.80 4.56
C ARG A 790 -23.89 -6.43 5.96
N TYR A 791 -23.52 -5.67 6.98
CA TYR A 791 -23.26 -6.17 8.35
C TYR A 791 -22.04 -7.07 8.55
N GLU A 792 -21.27 -7.49 7.53
CA GLU A 792 -19.98 -8.14 7.78
C GLU A 792 -18.96 -7.16 8.39
N GLN A 793 -18.03 -7.70 9.19
CA GLN A 793 -16.85 -6.95 9.61
C GLN A 793 -16.00 -6.59 8.38
N CYS A 794 -15.65 -5.31 8.27
CA CYS A 794 -14.85 -4.70 7.22
C CYS A 794 -13.65 -3.91 7.76
N GLY A 795 -13.36 -3.98 9.06
CA GLY A 795 -12.18 -3.35 9.66
C GLY A 795 -12.02 -3.60 11.16
N GLY A 796 -10.89 -3.14 11.70
CA GLY A 796 -10.51 -3.26 13.11
C GLY A 796 -9.00 -3.54 13.29
N LYS A 797 -8.46 -3.22 14.47
CA LYS A 797 -7.03 -3.32 14.82
C LYS A 797 -6.47 -4.74 14.68
N ALA A 798 -7.29 -5.77 14.91
CA ALA A 798 -6.96 -7.17 14.71
C ALA A 798 -7.49 -7.76 13.37
N TRP A 799 -8.18 -6.98 12.53
CA TRP A 799 -8.77 -7.49 11.28
C TRP A 799 -7.68 -7.83 10.25
N THR A 800 -7.87 -8.93 9.51
CA THR A 800 -6.91 -9.47 8.52
C THR A 800 -7.53 -9.78 7.16
N GLY A 801 -8.87 -9.81 7.07
CA GLY A 801 -9.63 -10.03 5.84
C GLY A 801 -9.73 -8.77 4.95
N SER A 802 -10.68 -8.78 4.01
CA SER A 802 -10.91 -7.62 3.14
C SER A 802 -11.57 -6.46 3.87
N PHE A 803 -11.20 -5.24 3.50
CA PHE A 803 -11.77 -3.98 3.95
C PHE A 803 -12.73 -3.38 2.90
N THR A 804 -12.72 -3.87 1.65
CA THR A 804 -13.64 -3.43 0.60
C THR A 804 -15.08 -3.86 0.93
N CYS A 805 -16.05 -2.99 0.63
CA CYS A 805 -17.48 -3.25 0.85
C CYS A 805 -18.20 -3.56 -0.46
N GLN A 806 -19.31 -4.29 -0.40
CA GLN A 806 -20.16 -4.49 -1.57
C GLN A 806 -20.95 -3.20 -1.85
N GLU A 807 -20.91 -2.69 -3.08
CA GLU A 807 -21.68 -1.50 -3.46
C GLU A 807 -23.20 -1.72 -3.27
N PRO A 808 -23.95 -0.68 -2.85
CA PRO A 808 -23.53 0.72 -2.63
C PRO A 808 -23.02 0.99 -1.20
N TYR A 809 -22.70 -0.04 -0.42
CA TYR A 809 -22.41 0.10 1.01
C TYR A 809 -20.97 0.55 1.30
N THR A 810 -20.78 1.22 2.43
CA THR A 810 -19.49 1.73 2.92
C THR A 810 -19.14 1.13 4.29
N CYS A 811 -17.85 1.00 4.61
CA CYS A 811 -17.41 0.55 5.93
C CYS A 811 -17.56 1.69 6.94
N THR A 812 -18.30 1.47 8.03
CA THR A 812 -18.43 2.45 9.12
C THR A 812 -17.71 1.95 10.37
N TYR A 813 -16.73 2.74 10.83
CA TYR A 813 -16.02 2.53 12.08
C TYR A 813 -16.99 2.54 13.27
N GLN A 814 -16.87 1.56 14.16
CA GLN A 814 -17.65 1.48 15.41
C GLN A 814 -16.75 1.67 16.64
N ASN A 815 -15.55 1.09 16.62
CA ASN A 815 -14.50 1.19 17.62
C ASN A 815 -13.19 0.63 17.05
N GLU A 816 -12.06 0.78 17.75
CA GLU A 816 -10.74 0.40 17.21
C GLU A 816 -10.66 -1.08 16.80
N HIS A 817 -11.39 -1.98 17.45
CA HIS A 817 -11.41 -3.41 17.13
C HIS A 817 -12.43 -3.81 16.06
N TYR A 818 -13.35 -2.92 15.67
CA TYR A 818 -14.50 -3.29 14.85
C TYR A 818 -15.01 -2.13 13.96
N SER A 819 -14.99 -2.37 12.65
CA SER A 819 -15.71 -1.58 11.65
C SER A 819 -16.63 -2.51 10.85
N GLN A 820 -17.83 -2.02 10.53
CA GLN A 820 -18.91 -2.83 9.96
C GLN A 820 -19.64 -2.04 8.88
N ILE A 821 -20.20 -2.74 7.89
CA ILE A 821 -21.15 -2.12 6.96
C ILE A 821 -22.49 -1.89 7.67
N PRO A 822 -23.00 -0.65 7.77
CA PRO A 822 -24.17 -0.33 8.59
C PRO A 822 -25.51 -0.68 7.92
N GLY A 823 -26.54 -0.75 8.76
CA GLY A 823 -27.93 -0.55 8.34
C GLY A 823 -28.23 0.91 7.96
N GLN A 824 -29.32 1.12 7.24
CA GLN A 824 -30.02 2.41 7.19
C GLN A 824 -31.37 2.23 7.87
N ASP A 825 -31.39 2.33 9.20
CA ASP A 825 -32.61 2.22 10.00
C ASP A 825 -33.58 3.39 9.74
N LYS A 826 -34.35 3.32 8.65
CA LYS A 826 -35.54 4.18 8.46
C LYS A 826 -36.74 3.54 9.15
N VAL A 827 -36.78 3.70 10.47
CA VAL A 827 -37.93 3.39 11.32
C VAL A 827 -39.19 4.08 10.76
N SER A 828 -40.29 3.34 10.66
CA SER A 828 -41.51 3.82 10.01
C SER A 828 -42.32 4.79 10.89
N PRO A 829 -43.17 5.64 10.29
CA PRO A 829 -44.11 6.46 11.04
C PRO A 829 -45.06 5.66 11.95
N ALA A 830 -45.36 4.40 11.61
CA ALA A 830 -46.19 3.52 12.41
C ALA A 830 -45.47 3.08 13.70
N ALA A 831 -44.20 2.66 13.60
CA ALA A 831 -43.39 2.34 14.78
C ALA A 831 -43.14 3.55 15.69
N VAL A 832 -43.00 4.75 15.12
CA VAL A 832 -42.90 6.02 15.88
C VAL A 832 -44.23 6.35 16.58
N ALA A 833 -45.38 6.13 15.93
CA ALA A 833 -46.69 6.33 16.55
C ALA A 833 -46.95 5.34 17.71
N GLU A 834 -46.61 4.07 17.51
CA GLU A 834 -46.73 3.01 18.52
C GLU A 834 -45.82 3.28 19.73
N ALA A 835 -44.58 3.72 19.50
CA ALA A 835 -43.67 4.11 20.58
C ALA A 835 -44.21 5.30 21.40
N LYS A 836 -44.83 6.30 20.76
CA LYS A 836 -45.50 7.41 21.45
C LYS A 836 -46.69 6.94 22.27
N TYR A 837 -47.56 6.09 21.69
CA TYR A 837 -48.69 5.50 22.40
C TYR A 837 -48.26 4.73 23.65
N LEU A 838 -47.21 3.92 23.56
CA LEU A 838 -46.66 3.19 24.71
C LEU A 838 -46.08 4.13 25.77
N LEU A 839 -45.25 5.10 25.38
CA LEU A 839 -44.67 6.10 26.30
C LEU A 839 -45.78 6.83 27.09
N GLU A 840 -46.77 7.34 26.36
CA GLU A 840 -47.92 8.08 26.91
C GLU A 840 -48.78 7.28 27.89
N ASN A 841 -48.82 5.94 27.78
CA ASN A 841 -49.61 5.09 28.66
C ASN A 841 -48.79 4.50 29.82
N PHE A 842 -47.49 4.21 29.63
CA PHE A 842 -46.60 3.80 30.71
C PHE A 842 -46.41 4.94 31.74
N ASP A 843 -46.26 6.19 31.31
CA ASP A 843 -46.17 7.34 32.25
C ASP A 843 -47.50 7.65 32.97
N ARG A 844 -48.65 7.19 32.42
CA ARG A 844 -49.99 7.33 33.04
C ARG A 844 -50.37 6.20 33.99
N ALA A 845 -49.63 5.09 34.01
CA ALA A 845 -49.84 4.03 34.99
C ALA A 845 -49.54 4.54 36.41
N LYS A 846 -50.39 4.18 37.40
CA LYS A 846 -50.25 4.65 38.81
C LYS A 846 -48.99 4.15 39.54
N GLU A 847 -48.12 3.40 38.86
CA GLU A 847 -46.83 2.97 39.37
C GLU A 847 -45.77 3.19 38.29
N LYS A 848 -44.89 4.18 38.48
CA LYS A 848 -43.76 4.47 37.56
C LYS A 848 -42.65 3.40 37.65
N ARG A 849 -43.00 2.14 37.43
CA ARG A 849 -42.07 1.01 37.47
C ARG A 849 -41.30 0.82 36.17
N PHE A 850 -41.81 1.27 35.02
CA PHE A 850 -41.20 1.04 33.71
C PHE A 850 -40.91 2.35 32.98
N HIS A 851 -39.83 2.36 32.19
CA HIS A 851 -39.44 3.49 31.35
C HIS A 851 -38.93 2.99 29.99
N PHE A 852 -39.36 3.67 28.93
CA PHE A 852 -38.96 3.40 27.55
C PHE A 852 -37.63 4.10 27.25
N GLU A 853 -36.66 3.40 26.66
CA GLU A 853 -35.39 4.01 26.26
C GLU A 853 -35.37 4.39 24.78
N ARG A 854 -35.58 3.41 23.89
CA ARG A 854 -35.60 3.61 22.42
C ARG A 854 -36.20 2.43 21.68
N ILE A 855 -36.61 2.65 20.43
CA ILE A 855 -36.78 1.60 19.43
C ILE A 855 -35.39 1.00 19.14
N ILE A 856 -35.30 -0.32 18.96
CA ILE A 856 -34.04 -1.03 18.62
C ILE A 856 -34.12 -1.94 17.39
N ALA A 857 -35.32 -2.30 16.92
CA ALA A 857 -35.52 -2.94 15.61
C ALA A 857 -36.99 -2.82 15.16
N GLU A 858 -37.23 -2.85 13.86
CA GLU A 858 -38.56 -2.92 13.25
C GLU A 858 -38.57 -3.98 12.14
N GLY A 859 -39.72 -4.64 11.92
CA GLY A 859 -39.94 -5.51 10.78
C GLY A 859 -41.43 -5.62 10.43
N SER A 860 -41.74 -6.27 9.31
CA SER A 860 -43.07 -6.28 8.66
C SER A 860 -44.27 -6.78 9.51
N PHE A 861 -44.01 -7.26 10.73
CA PHE A 861 -45.00 -7.84 11.64
C PHE A 861 -44.98 -7.26 13.07
N GLY A 862 -44.02 -6.40 13.41
CA GLY A 862 -43.85 -5.89 14.77
C GLY A 862 -42.61 -5.01 15.00
N VAL A 863 -42.59 -4.36 16.17
CA VAL A 863 -41.52 -3.43 16.60
C VAL A 863 -40.88 -3.95 17.88
N THR A 864 -39.58 -3.70 18.03
CA THR A 864 -38.78 -4.09 19.20
C THR A 864 -38.22 -2.86 19.91
N PHE A 865 -38.43 -2.77 21.22
CA PHE A 865 -38.10 -1.64 22.07
C PHE A 865 -37.14 -2.06 23.19
N LYS A 866 -36.30 -1.13 23.65
CA LYS A 866 -35.52 -1.27 24.89
C LYS A 866 -36.16 -0.48 26.02
N MET A 867 -36.23 -1.08 27.20
CA MET A 867 -36.88 -0.54 28.39
C MET A 867 -36.07 -0.79 29.67
N LYS A 868 -36.37 -0.01 30.71
CA LYS A 868 -35.87 -0.15 32.10
C LYS A 868 -37.03 -0.40 33.06
N MET A 869 -36.76 -1.12 34.16
CA MET A 869 -37.69 -1.29 35.28
C MET A 869 -37.04 -0.95 36.63
N TRP A 870 -37.83 -0.35 37.52
CA TRP A 870 -37.51 -0.05 38.91
C TRP A 870 -38.48 -0.75 39.88
N GLU A 871 -37.95 -1.24 41.00
CA GLU A 871 -38.77 -1.77 42.10
C GLU A 871 -39.36 -0.64 42.95
N LYS A 872 -40.55 -0.86 43.52
CA LYS A 872 -41.36 0.21 44.12
C LYS A 872 -40.96 0.49 45.57
N GLN A 873 -40.33 1.64 45.79
CA GLN A 873 -40.16 2.36 47.07
C GLN A 873 -39.51 1.59 48.24
N SER A 874 -38.18 1.71 48.35
CA SER A 874 -37.51 1.97 49.63
C SER A 874 -36.68 3.26 49.50
N LEU A 875 -36.68 4.12 50.52
CA LEU A 875 -36.19 5.50 50.44
C LEU A 875 -34.66 5.65 50.61
N THR A 876 -33.88 4.79 49.96
CA THR A 876 -32.41 4.84 49.90
C THR A 876 -31.95 4.60 48.46
N LEU A 877 -31.13 5.51 47.91
CA LEU A 877 -31.01 5.67 46.46
C LEU A 877 -29.96 4.77 45.76
N GLU A 878 -29.25 3.91 46.50
CA GLU A 878 -27.92 3.41 46.09
C GLU A 878 -27.74 1.89 45.96
N SER A 879 -28.76 1.04 46.18
CA SER A 879 -28.52 -0.40 46.41
C SER A 879 -29.46 -1.43 45.75
N ARG A 880 -30.15 -1.12 44.64
CA ARG A 880 -30.80 -2.15 43.79
C ARG A 880 -30.60 -1.95 42.28
N PRO A 881 -30.42 -3.02 41.50
CA PRO A 881 -30.14 -2.93 40.07
C PRO A 881 -31.40 -2.55 39.27
N VAL A 882 -31.23 -1.61 38.33
CA VAL A 882 -32.25 -1.30 37.30
C VAL A 882 -32.29 -2.49 36.33
N ARG A 883 -33.35 -3.30 36.40
CA ARG A 883 -33.57 -4.40 35.46
C ARG A 883 -33.88 -3.83 34.07
N ARG A 884 -33.35 -4.43 33.00
CA ARG A 884 -33.50 -3.92 31.63
C ARG A 884 -34.17 -4.97 30.78
N PHE A 885 -35.02 -4.53 29.86
CA PHE A 885 -35.90 -5.38 29.09
C PHE A 885 -35.87 -5.03 27.61
N VAL A 886 -36.04 -6.05 26.79
CA VAL A 886 -36.44 -5.95 25.40
C VAL A 886 -37.92 -6.30 25.32
N MET A 887 -38.72 -5.43 24.74
CA MET A 887 -40.16 -5.60 24.52
C MET A 887 -40.42 -5.69 23.02
N LYS A 888 -41.05 -6.78 22.56
CA LYS A 888 -41.45 -6.97 21.16
C LYS A 888 -42.99 -6.96 21.08
N ARG A 889 -43.57 -6.05 20.29
CA ARG A 889 -45.02 -5.92 20.10
C ARG A 889 -45.39 -6.11 18.63
N SER A 890 -46.50 -6.79 18.37
CA SER A 890 -47.02 -6.93 17.01
C SER A 890 -47.75 -5.66 16.54
N LEU A 891 -47.66 -5.36 15.24
CA LEU A 891 -48.45 -4.33 14.57
C LEU A 891 -49.68 -4.87 13.79
N ASN A 892 -49.81 -6.19 13.61
CA ASN A 892 -50.89 -6.77 12.78
C ASN A 892 -51.25 -8.21 13.20
N GLU A 893 -52.39 -8.72 12.73
CA GLU A 893 -52.94 -10.01 13.15
C GLU A 893 -51.99 -11.19 12.89
N LYS A 894 -51.34 -11.24 11.73
CA LYS A 894 -50.33 -12.26 11.42
C LYS A 894 -49.08 -12.16 12.30
N GLY A 895 -48.73 -10.96 12.76
CA GLY A 895 -47.71 -10.77 13.77
C GLY A 895 -48.14 -11.21 15.17
N ARG A 896 -49.45 -11.27 15.47
CA ARG A 896 -49.96 -11.84 16.73
C ARG A 896 -49.67 -13.33 16.81
N GLU A 897 -50.08 -14.08 15.79
CA GLU A 897 -49.81 -15.52 15.67
C GLU A 897 -48.31 -15.82 15.82
N ASN A 898 -47.46 -15.06 15.12
CA ASN A 898 -46.01 -15.20 15.22
C ASN A 898 -45.46 -14.94 16.63
N ILE A 899 -45.91 -13.88 17.33
CA ILE A 899 -45.45 -13.60 18.69
C ILE A 899 -45.98 -14.64 19.69
N SER A 900 -47.21 -15.16 19.53
CA SER A 900 -47.74 -16.25 20.36
C SER A 900 -46.90 -17.53 20.19
N LEU A 901 -46.56 -17.92 18.95
CA LEU A 901 -45.67 -19.04 18.66
C LEU A 901 -44.24 -18.82 19.18
N GLU A 902 -43.72 -17.59 19.09
CA GLU A 902 -42.41 -17.21 19.62
C GLU A 902 -42.40 -17.23 21.16
N ILE A 903 -43.51 -16.88 21.82
CA ILE A 903 -43.70 -17.03 23.26
C ILE A 903 -43.77 -18.51 23.66
N GLU A 904 -44.49 -19.37 22.94
CA GLU A 904 -44.46 -20.82 23.20
C GLU A 904 -43.05 -21.41 23.04
N PHE A 905 -42.34 -21.04 21.97
CA PHE A 905 -40.95 -21.49 21.75
C PHE A 905 -39.99 -21.00 22.84
N LEU A 906 -40.21 -19.81 23.41
CA LEU A 906 -39.39 -19.26 24.50
C LEU A 906 -39.83 -19.76 25.90
N ARG A 907 -41.01 -20.36 26.07
CA ARG A 907 -41.46 -21.04 27.31
C ARG A 907 -40.71 -22.36 27.51
N GLY A 908 -39.41 -22.25 27.76
CA GLY A 908 -38.44 -23.34 27.88
C GLY A 908 -36.99 -22.91 27.56
N ALA A 909 -36.78 -21.68 27.10
CA ALA A 909 -35.44 -21.14 26.79
C ALA A 909 -34.66 -20.79 28.07
N ILE A 910 -33.56 -21.50 28.31
CA ILE A 910 -32.82 -21.55 29.59
C ILE A 910 -32.05 -20.24 29.94
N HIS A 911 -32.22 -19.19 29.13
CA HIS A 911 -31.64 -17.86 29.34
C HIS A 911 -32.67 -16.71 29.36
N VAL A 912 -33.98 -17.02 29.34
CA VAL A 912 -35.05 -16.01 29.44
C VAL A 912 -35.67 -16.07 30.84
N SER A 913 -35.58 -14.99 31.63
CA SER A 913 -35.99 -15.03 33.04
C SER A 913 -37.49 -15.26 33.26
N GLN A 914 -38.36 -14.73 32.38
CA GLN A 914 -39.76 -15.15 32.21
C GLN A 914 -40.39 -14.50 30.94
N PRO A 915 -40.86 -15.26 29.93
CA PRO A 915 -41.67 -14.73 28.85
C PRO A 915 -43.15 -14.73 29.25
N PHE A 916 -43.65 -13.60 29.77
CA PHE A 916 -45.06 -13.44 30.14
C PHE A 916 -45.92 -12.97 28.95
N HIS A 917 -47.10 -13.59 28.81
CA HIS A 917 -48.16 -13.21 27.86
C HIS A 917 -49.27 -12.50 28.63
N ILE A 918 -49.88 -11.47 28.04
CA ILE A 918 -51.06 -10.79 28.59
C ILE A 918 -52.23 -11.15 27.66
N ASP A 919 -53.02 -12.15 28.05
CA ASP A 919 -54.28 -12.50 27.38
C ASP A 919 -55.41 -11.58 27.84
N ASP A 920 -56.34 -11.26 26.92
CA ASP A 920 -57.43 -10.30 27.14
C ASP A 920 -58.52 -10.77 28.14
N THR A 921 -58.46 -12.01 28.67
CA THR A 921 -59.59 -12.67 29.36
C THR A 921 -59.47 -12.80 30.88
N GLU A 922 -58.27 -12.91 31.48
CA GLU A 922 -58.13 -13.21 32.92
C GLU A 922 -57.09 -12.34 33.66
N SER A 923 -57.50 -11.16 34.11
CA SER A 923 -57.27 -10.67 35.50
C SER A 923 -57.73 -9.21 35.69
N GLY A 924 -58.22 -8.88 36.88
CA GLY A 924 -58.57 -7.51 37.27
C GLY A 924 -57.36 -6.61 37.59
N ASN A 925 -56.26 -6.72 36.85
CA ASN A 925 -54.97 -6.07 37.13
C ASN A 925 -54.67 -4.90 36.17
N THR A 926 -53.68 -4.08 36.56
CA THR A 926 -53.38 -2.73 36.03
C THR A 926 -52.84 -2.62 34.60
N TRP A 927 -52.98 -3.65 33.75
CA TRP A 927 -52.26 -3.79 32.47
C TRP A 927 -53.10 -3.54 31.20
N VAL A 928 -54.32 -2.98 31.35
CA VAL A 928 -55.35 -2.79 30.30
C VAL A 928 -54.88 -2.04 29.03
N TYR A 929 -53.74 -1.35 29.08
CA TYR A 929 -53.15 -0.61 27.95
C TYR A 929 -52.27 -1.48 27.02
N LEU A 930 -51.85 -2.67 27.47
CA LEU A 930 -50.99 -3.60 26.71
C LEU A 930 -51.81 -4.64 25.92
N LYS A 931 -52.85 -4.21 25.21
CA LYS A 931 -53.70 -5.12 24.43
C LYS A 931 -52.97 -5.74 23.25
N GLY A 932 -53.11 -7.06 23.09
CA GLY A 932 -52.47 -7.86 22.05
C GLY A 932 -51.11 -8.44 22.45
N PRO A 933 -50.72 -9.59 21.86
CA PRO A 933 -49.53 -10.35 22.26
C PRO A 933 -48.27 -9.51 22.19
N THR A 934 -47.60 -9.48 23.33
CA THR A 934 -46.41 -8.70 23.60
C THR A 934 -45.43 -9.59 24.34
N LEU A 935 -44.21 -9.71 23.81
CA LEU A 935 -43.14 -10.52 24.38
C LEU A 935 -42.17 -9.61 25.14
N PHE A 936 -41.99 -9.86 26.43
CA PHE A 936 -40.96 -9.23 27.25
C PHE A 936 -39.82 -10.21 27.53
N ILE A 937 -38.58 -9.74 27.41
CA ILE A 937 -37.35 -10.48 27.68
C ILE A 937 -36.45 -9.60 28.55
N GLU A 938 -36.01 -10.08 29.72
CA GLU A 938 -34.99 -9.38 30.52
C GLU A 938 -33.60 -9.56 29.89
N TRP A 939 -32.82 -8.48 29.80
CA TRP A 939 -31.49 -8.50 29.19
C TRP A 939 -30.46 -7.76 30.07
N LEU A 940 -29.29 -8.37 30.24
CA LEU A 940 -28.15 -7.80 30.98
C LEU A 940 -27.16 -7.16 29.99
N ASP A 941 -27.10 -5.82 29.98
CA ASP A 941 -26.22 -5.06 29.06
C ASP A 941 -24.72 -5.40 29.16
N ASN A 942 -24.26 -5.85 30.35
CA ASN A 942 -22.84 -6.10 30.66
C ASN A 942 -22.62 -7.43 31.43
N GLY A 943 -23.56 -8.37 31.39
CA GLY A 943 -23.47 -9.59 32.21
C GLY A 943 -22.31 -10.50 31.80
N LEU A 944 -21.37 -10.75 32.71
CA LEU A 944 -20.29 -11.71 32.52
C LEU A 944 -20.79 -13.14 32.74
N LEU A 945 -20.08 -14.13 32.20
CA LEU A 945 -20.32 -15.54 32.52
C LEU A 945 -20.18 -15.80 34.03
N TYR A 946 -19.38 -15.00 34.73
CA TYR A 946 -19.28 -14.94 36.19
C TYR A 946 -20.65 -14.72 36.86
N ASP A 947 -21.44 -13.73 36.41
CA ASP A 947 -22.73 -13.38 37.02
C ASP A 947 -23.80 -14.46 36.81
N PHE A 948 -23.66 -15.24 35.74
CA PHE A 948 -24.48 -16.43 35.49
C PHE A 948 -24.03 -17.60 36.38
N ILE A 949 -22.71 -17.78 36.58
CA ILE A 949 -22.16 -18.85 37.42
C ILE A 949 -22.42 -18.62 38.91
N GLU A 950 -22.36 -17.39 39.44
CA GLU A 950 -22.77 -17.11 40.83
C GLU A 950 -24.22 -17.55 41.07
N ARG A 951 -25.14 -17.12 40.20
CA ARG A 951 -26.58 -17.45 40.32
C ARG A 951 -26.89 -18.94 40.16
N VAL A 952 -26.04 -19.70 39.47
CA VAL A 952 -26.15 -21.17 39.38
C VAL A 952 -25.48 -21.85 40.59
N GLY A 953 -24.43 -21.26 41.17
CA GLY A 953 -23.84 -21.69 42.43
C GLY A 953 -24.84 -21.62 43.60
N ASP A 954 -25.63 -20.54 43.65
CA ASP A 954 -26.73 -20.36 44.61
C ASP A 954 -27.84 -21.45 44.51
N TRP A 955 -27.89 -22.23 43.43
CA TRP A 955 -28.87 -23.31 43.25
C TRP A 955 -28.44 -24.66 43.83
N GLY A 956 -27.19 -24.80 44.29
CA GLY A 956 -26.74 -25.95 45.09
C GLY A 956 -26.79 -27.34 44.41
N ALA A 957 -26.94 -27.40 43.08
CA ALA A 957 -27.08 -28.64 42.31
C ALA A 957 -26.16 -28.67 41.07
N PRO A 958 -25.56 -29.83 40.72
CA PRO A 958 -24.67 -29.94 39.57
C PRO A 958 -25.43 -29.89 38.24
N LEU A 959 -24.88 -29.18 37.25
CA LEU A 959 -25.46 -29.06 35.91
C LEU A 959 -25.45 -30.41 35.16
N PRO A 960 -26.59 -30.90 34.62
CA PRO A 960 -26.62 -32.16 33.88
C PRO A 960 -25.92 -32.10 32.52
N ASN A 961 -25.04 -33.06 32.23
CA ASN A 961 -24.29 -33.19 30.96
C ASN A 961 -25.15 -33.12 29.68
N ARG A 962 -26.47 -33.39 29.76
CA ARG A 962 -27.39 -33.37 28.61
C ARG A 962 -27.67 -31.97 28.05
N MET A 963 -27.40 -30.89 28.80
CA MET A 963 -27.60 -29.51 28.32
C MET A 963 -26.56 -29.07 27.28
N LEU A 964 -25.28 -29.42 27.47
CA LEU A 964 -24.18 -28.98 26.61
C LEU A 964 -24.33 -29.48 25.16
N TRP A 965 -24.82 -30.71 24.97
CA TRP A 965 -25.03 -31.31 23.64
C TRP A 965 -26.07 -30.58 22.80
N ARG A 966 -27.11 -29.98 23.40
CA ARG A 966 -28.15 -29.25 22.66
C ARG A 966 -27.67 -27.92 22.07
N LEU A 967 -26.54 -27.37 22.53
CA LEU A 967 -25.93 -26.18 21.92
C LEU A 967 -25.28 -26.47 20.55
N PHE A 968 -24.99 -27.74 20.24
CA PHE A 968 -24.13 -28.13 19.13
C PHE A 968 -24.88 -28.40 17.80
N LEU A 969 -26.17 -28.72 17.87
CA LEU A 969 -26.94 -29.23 16.71
C LEU A 969 -27.78 -28.16 16.00
N CYS A 970 -27.19 -27.00 15.74
CA CYS A 970 -27.81 -25.97 14.90
C CYS A 970 -26.95 -25.65 13.66
N ARG A 971 -27.15 -26.51 12.64
CA ARG A 971 -27.12 -26.23 11.19
C ARG A 971 -25.93 -26.75 10.37
N LYS A 972 -26.24 -27.69 9.46
CA LYS A 972 -25.81 -27.60 8.06
C LYS A 972 -26.99 -27.92 7.14
N TYR A 973 -27.30 -27.01 6.21
CA TYR A 973 -28.28 -27.24 5.13
C TYR A 973 -27.87 -26.33 3.97
N SER A 974 -27.19 -26.88 2.97
CA SER A 974 -26.55 -26.08 1.91
C SER A 974 -26.35 -26.83 0.58
N ASP A 975 -27.26 -27.74 0.22
CA ASP A 975 -27.28 -28.42 -1.09
C ASP A 975 -28.54 -28.08 -1.93
N PHE A 976 -29.39 -27.20 -1.39
CA PHE A 976 -29.92 -26.11 -2.21
C PHE A 976 -28.72 -25.17 -2.51
N ILE A 977 -28.32 -24.89 -3.77
CA ILE A 977 -29.08 -25.00 -5.03
C ILE A 977 -28.23 -25.61 -6.15
N LEU A 978 -28.69 -26.74 -6.72
CA LEU A 978 -28.30 -27.20 -8.07
C LEU A 978 -29.45 -27.07 -9.10
N ALA A 979 -30.45 -26.23 -8.82
CA ALA A 979 -31.57 -25.95 -9.70
C ALA A 979 -31.23 -24.86 -10.75
N LYS A 980 -30.51 -25.23 -11.81
CA LYS A 980 -30.29 -24.35 -12.99
C LYS A 980 -30.44 -25.09 -14.33
N LYS A 981 -31.61 -25.70 -14.55
CA LYS A 981 -31.93 -26.43 -15.80
C LYS A 981 -33.35 -26.21 -16.37
N SER A 982 -33.88 -25.00 -16.25
CA SER A 982 -35.07 -24.51 -16.99
C SER A 982 -35.09 -22.98 -16.98
N GLY A 983 -34.36 -22.34 -17.90
CA GLY A 983 -34.11 -20.89 -17.90
C GLY A 983 -35.14 -20.08 -18.69
N GLY A 984 -35.43 -18.86 -18.22
CA GLY A 984 -36.36 -17.90 -18.84
C GLY A 984 -37.72 -17.87 -18.13
N LEU A 985 -38.27 -16.73 -17.71
CA LEU A 985 -37.77 -15.34 -17.77
C LEU A 985 -38.23 -14.56 -16.51
N MET A 986 -37.38 -13.65 -16.04
CA MET A 986 -37.75 -12.51 -15.19
C MET A 986 -38.32 -11.37 -16.07
N PRO A 987 -39.01 -10.33 -15.54
CA PRO A 987 -38.84 -9.74 -14.20
C PRO A 987 -40.15 -9.39 -13.45
N ASP A 988 -40.03 -8.47 -12.47
CA ASP A 988 -41.08 -7.62 -11.88
C ASP A 988 -42.22 -8.28 -11.08
N TYR A 989 -42.02 -8.36 -9.74
CA TYR A 989 -42.92 -7.75 -8.73
C TYR A 989 -42.38 -7.91 -7.28
N ILE A 990 -41.09 -7.59 -7.04
CA ILE A 990 -40.50 -7.52 -5.68
C ILE A 990 -39.73 -6.19 -5.52
N MET A 991 -40.46 -5.08 -5.62
CA MET A 991 -39.93 -3.71 -5.44
C MET A 991 -40.90 -2.84 -4.63
N ILE A 992 -41.38 -3.34 -3.48
CA ILE A 992 -42.00 -2.51 -2.44
C ILE A 992 -41.36 -2.85 -1.08
N HIS A 993 -40.64 -1.84 -0.56
CA HIS A 993 -40.13 -1.67 0.80
C HIS A 993 -39.11 -2.65 1.40
N ASN A 994 -37.85 -2.16 1.43
CA ASN A 994 -37.09 -1.83 2.64
C ASN A 994 -36.82 -2.90 3.73
N PHE A 995 -35.51 -3.06 4.01
CA PHE A 995 -34.92 -3.24 5.37
C PHE A 995 -35.23 -4.57 6.12
N GLU A 996 -34.36 -5.18 6.95
CA GLU A 996 -32.92 -5.03 7.33
C GLU A 996 -32.41 -6.44 7.80
N GLU A 997 -31.12 -6.54 8.13
CA GLU A 997 -30.41 -7.56 8.95
C GLU A 997 -30.49 -9.07 8.62
N ARG A 998 -29.31 -9.67 8.34
CA ARG A 998 -29.00 -11.02 8.85
C ARG A 998 -27.62 -11.24 9.50
N GLU A 999 -26.47 -10.76 9.02
CA GLU A 999 -25.20 -10.98 9.77
C GLU A 999 -24.96 -10.03 10.97
N HIS A 1000 -25.88 -9.09 11.27
CA HIS A 1000 -26.04 -8.57 12.64
C HIS A 1000 -26.48 -9.66 13.65
N LYS A 1001 -26.92 -10.84 13.21
CA LYS A 1001 -27.29 -11.97 14.08
C LYS A 1001 -26.18 -12.98 14.35
N GLU A 1002 -24.96 -12.78 13.82
CA GLU A 1002 -23.84 -13.74 13.99
C GLU A 1002 -22.61 -13.16 14.73
N VAL A 1003 -22.59 -11.86 15.08
CA VAL A 1003 -21.44 -11.20 15.75
C VAL A 1003 -21.69 -10.81 17.22
N PRO A 1004 -22.12 -11.76 18.08
CA PRO A 1004 -21.63 -11.79 19.46
C PRO A 1004 -20.60 -12.90 19.72
N MET A 1005 -20.74 -14.05 19.04
CA MET A 1005 -20.06 -15.29 19.44
C MET A 1005 -18.55 -15.31 19.20
N ILE A 1006 -18.03 -14.55 18.23
CA ILE A 1006 -16.58 -14.51 17.95
C ILE A 1006 -15.80 -13.76 19.04
N LYS A 1007 -16.45 -12.89 19.83
CA LYS A 1007 -15.82 -12.24 21.01
C LYS A 1007 -15.60 -13.19 22.20
N LEU A 1008 -16.01 -14.45 22.12
CA LEU A 1008 -15.64 -15.49 23.09
C LEU A 1008 -14.28 -16.15 22.78
N ILE A 1009 -13.64 -15.85 21.65
CA ILE A 1009 -12.31 -16.36 21.30
C ILE A 1009 -11.21 -15.46 21.92
N ASP A 1010 -11.36 -15.13 23.20
CA ASP A 1010 -10.32 -14.50 24.04
C ASP A 1010 -10.08 -15.30 25.34
N PHE A 1011 -10.37 -16.61 25.32
CA PHE A 1011 -9.94 -17.54 26.37
C PHE A 1011 -8.43 -17.89 26.26
N GLY A 1012 -7.59 -16.87 26.10
CA GLY A 1012 -6.13 -16.97 26.22
C GLY A 1012 -5.65 -17.38 27.63
N MET A 1013 -6.55 -17.38 28.62
CA MET A 1013 -6.25 -17.63 30.03
C MET A 1013 -6.54 -19.07 30.50
N THR A 1014 -6.27 -20.07 29.66
CA THR A 1014 -6.24 -21.50 30.08
C THR A 1014 -5.21 -21.81 31.18
N ARG A 1015 -4.32 -20.86 31.51
CA ARG A 1015 -3.46 -20.92 32.70
C ARG A 1015 -4.15 -20.52 34.01
N GLU A 1016 -5.11 -19.60 34.00
CA GLU A 1016 -5.67 -19.02 35.24
C GLU A 1016 -6.76 -19.87 35.91
N LEU A 1017 -7.40 -20.80 35.18
CA LEU A 1017 -8.28 -21.82 35.77
C LEU A 1017 -7.58 -22.70 36.84
N ARG A 1018 -6.24 -22.68 36.91
CA ARG A 1018 -5.45 -23.30 37.97
C ARG A 1018 -5.38 -22.49 39.27
N ALA A 1019 -5.60 -21.17 39.24
CA ALA A 1019 -5.43 -20.26 40.38
C ALA A 1019 -6.76 -19.88 41.08
N ILE A 1020 -7.90 -20.37 40.58
CA ILE A 1020 -9.20 -20.14 41.20
C ILE A 1020 -9.51 -21.27 42.21
N ASP A 1021 -9.26 -20.98 43.49
CA ASP A 1021 -9.48 -21.87 44.64
C ASP A 1021 -10.97 -22.00 45.06
N LYS A 1022 -11.87 -21.22 44.44
CA LYS A 1022 -13.31 -21.21 44.74
C LYS A 1022 -14.17 -22.16 43.89
N ILE A 1023 -13.58 -23.02 43.06
CA ILE A 1023 -14.29 -24.08 42.33
C ILE A 1023 -13.96 -25.42 43.00
N PRO A 1024 -14.87 -26.04 43.79
CA PRO A 1024 -14.52 -27.19 44.63
C PRO A 1024 -14.25 -28.51 43.89
N ASP A 1025 -14.72 -28.65 42.64
CA ASP A 1025 -14.75 -29.92 41.93
C ASP A 1025 -13.70 -30.01 40.80
N ALA A 1026 -12.80 -30.99 40.91
CA ALA A 1026 -11.76 -31.28 39.92
C ALA A 1026 -12.27 -31.99 38.66
N ALA A 1027 -13.42 -32.67 38.72
CA ALA A 1027 -14.03 -33.31 37.54
C ALA A 1027 -14.49 -32.26 36.51
N VAL A 1028 -15.02 -31.12 36.97
CA VAL A 1028 -15.42 -29.99 36.12
C VAL A 1028 -14.21 -29.42 35.37
N LYS A 1029 -13.09 -29.18 36.08
CA LYS A 1029 -11.85 -28.67 35.46
C LYS A 1029 -11.23 -29.67 34.46
N THR A 1030 -11.50 -30.97 34.60
CA THR A 1030 -10.95 -32.03 33.74
C THR A 1030 -11.78 -32.22 32.47
N ASN A 1031 -13.11 -32.29 32.57
CA ASN A 1031 -14.00 -32.54 31.42
C ASN A 1031 -13.90 -31.44 30.33
N MET A 1032 -13.70 -30.16 30.73
CA MET A 1032 -13.48 -29.06 29.80
C MET A 1032 -12.19 -29.22 28.97
N LEU A 1033 -11.15 -29.84 29.54
CA LEU A 1033 -9.85 -30.03 28.89
C LEU A 1033 -9.89 -31.10 27.79
N ASP A 1034 -10.70 -32.16 27.96
CA ASP A 1034 -10.79 -33.26 27.01
C ASP A 1034 -11.74 -32.96 25.84
N ILE A 1035 -12.80 -32.18 26.06
CA ILE A 1035 -13.65 -31.65 24.97
C ILE A 1035 -12.81 -30.84 23.96
N GLY A 1036 -11.91 -29.98 24.44
CA GLY A 1036 -11.01 -29.20 23.59
C GLY A 1036 -10.06 -30.05 22.72
N LYS A 1037 -9.63 -31.22 23.22
CA LYS A 1037 -8.76 -32.15 22.47
C LYS A 1037 -9.52 -32.84 21.34
N VAL A 1038 -10.78 -33.22 21.57
CA VAL A 1038 -11.63 -33.85 20.54
C VAL A 1038 -11.92 -32.85 19.41
N MET A 1039 -12.22 -31.58 19.73
CA MET A 1039 -12.44 -30.55 18.71
C MET A 1039 -11.19 -30.27 17.86
N LEU A 1040 -9.99 -30.36 18.45
CA LEU A 1040 -8.71 -30.28 17.73
C LEU A 1040 -8.50 -31.42 16.71
N ALA A 1041 -9.01 -32.62 16.99
CA ALA A 1041 -8.87 -33.77 16.08
C ALA A 1041 -9.77 -33.67 14.84
N PHE A 1042 -10.95 -33.05 14.95
CA PHE A 1042 -11.92 -32.93 13.84
C PHE A 1042 -11.53 -31.91 12.76
N LEU A 1043 -10.63 -30.98 13.03
CA LEU A 1043 -10.23 -29.92 12.10
C LEU A 1043 -9.13 -30.33 11.09
N GLY A 1044 -8.72 -31.61 11.07
CA GLY A 1044 -7.43 -32.05 10.52
C GLY A 1044 -7.41 -32.82 9.19
N CYS A 1045 -8.50 -32.94 8.43
CA CYS A 1045 -8.55 -33.76 7.19
C CYS A 1045 -9.19 -33.02 6.00
N SER A 1046 -8.68 -33.20 4.77
CA SER A 1046 -9.21 -32.47 3.60
C SER A 1046 -9.09 -33.17 2.22
N HIS A 1047 -10.20 -33.10 1.48
CA HIS A 1047 -10.29 -32.77 0.02
C HIS A 1047 -10.04 -33.86 -1.07
N ARG A 1048 -11.12 -34.30 -1.78
CA ARG A 1048 -11.34 -34.28 -3.27
C ARG A 1048 -12.29 -35.37 -3.86
N GLY A 1049 -13.58 -35.02 -4.01
CA GLY A 1049 -14.40 -35.05 -5.26
C GLY A 1049 -14.69 -36.34 -6.07
N GLY A 1050 -15.98 -36.57 -6.40
CA GLY A 1050 -16.38 -37.11 -7.72
C GLY A 1050 -17.60 -38.06 -7.86
N ALA A 1051 -18.80 -37.49 -8.08
CA ALA A 1051 -19.88 -37.99 -8.96
C ALA A 1051 -20.71 -39.28 -8.69
N SER A 1052 -22.02 -39.04 -8.46
CA SER A 1052 -23.24 -39.75 -8.99
C SER A 1052 -23.62 -41.17 -8.55
N ASP A 1053 -24.93 -41.36 -8.37
CA ASP A 1053 -25.62 -42.59 -7.93
C ASP A 1053 -25.41 -43.80 -8.84
N MET A 1054 -25.36 -45.00 -8.26
CA MET A 1054 -25.31 -46.26 -8.99
C MET A 1054 -26.31 -47.30 -8.46
N LYS A 1055 -27.16 -47.80 -9.34
CA LYS A 1055 -27.86 -49.09 -9.15
C LYS A 1055 -27.01 -50.23 -9.69
N VAL A 1056 -27.10 -51.43 -9.10
CA VAL A 1056 -26.26 -52.56 -9.49
C VAL A 1056 -27.08 -53.82 -9.75
N THR A 1057 -26.82 -54.45 -10.90
CA THR A 1057 -27.37 -55.75 -11.29
C THR A 1057 -26.32 -56.83 -11.06
N TYR A 1058 -26.66 -57.90 -10.32
CA TYR A 1058 -25.75 -59.02 -10.07
C TYR A 1058 -26.45 -60.35 -10.40
N ARG A 1059 -25.78 -61.21 -11.17
CA ARG A 1059 -26.32 -62.48 -11.71
C ARG A 1059 -27.61 -62.37 -12.55
N GLY A 1060 -27.99 -61.16 -12.97
CA GLY A 1060 -29.14 -60.91 -13.85
C GLY A 1060 -30.32 -60.18 -13.18
N GLU A 1061 -30.29 -59.98 -11.87
CA GLU A 1061 -31.33 -59.22 -11.14
C GLU A 1061 -30.77 -57.90 -10.59
N GLU A 1062 -31.57 -56.83 -10.68
CA GLU A 1062 -31.24 -55.46 -10.27
C GLU A 1062 -31.59 -55.25 -8.78
N THR A 1063 -30.59 -54.91 -7.96
CA THR A 1063 -30.75 -54.82 -6.49
C THR A 1063 -30.51 -53.39 -5.98
N THR A 1064 -31.47 -52.89 -5.19
CA THR A 1064 -31.30 -51.66 -4.39
C THR A 1064 -30.93 -52.04 -2.95
N ILE A 1065 -29.79 -51.54 -2.46
CA ILE A 1065 -29.31 -51.79 -1.10
C ILE A 1065 -30.16 -50.99 -0.08
N LYS A 1066 -30.37 -51.54 1.13
CA LYS A 1066 -31.13 -50.92 2.22
C LYS A 1066 -30.33 -50.84 3.51
N SER A 1067 -30.48 -49.70 4.20
CA SER A 1067 -30.33 -49.44 5.64
C SER A 1067 -29.34 -50.28 6.46
N PHE A 1068 -28.35 -49.60 7.05
CA PHE A 1068 -27.72 -49.99 8.31
C PHE A 1068 -28.76 -50.22 9.43
N ALA A 1069 -28.29 -50.72 10.59
CA ALA A 1069 -29.05 -50.95 11.82
C ALA A 1069 -29.97 -52.18 11.88
N ARG A 1070 -29.35 -53.38 11.88
CA ARG A 1070 -29.67 -54.47 12.83
C ARG A 1070 -28.49 -55.44 12.98
N ASP A 1071 -28.44 -56.10 14.13
CA ASP A 1071 -27.72 -57.35 14.42
C ASP A 1071 -26.19 -57.38 14.18
N ILE A 1072 -25.45 -56.58 14.97
CA ILE A 1072 -23.98 -56.67 15.10
C ILE A 1072 -23.50 -58.02 15.66
N ASP A 1073 -24.34 -58.73 16.43
CA ASP A 1073 -24.04 -60.09 16.91
C ASP A 1073 -24.28 -61.18 15.83
N GLY A 1074 -24.52 -60.85 14.54
CA GLY A 1074 -24.66 -61.88 13.51
C GLY A 1074 -24.86 -61.47 12.04
N LEU A 1075 -24.03 -60.61 11.45
CA LEU A 1075 -24.15 -60.27 10.02
C LEU A 1075 -22.86 -60.24 9.17
N SER A 1076 -23.06 -60.59 7.90
CA SER A 1076 -22.36 -60.24 6.65
C SER A 1076 -20.81 -60.33 6.55
N PRO A 1077 -20.26 -60.93 5.47
CA PRO A 1077 -18.82 -60.88 5.18
C PRO A 1077 -18.21 -59.49 4.97
N THR A 1078 -18.99 -58.43 4.72
CA THR A 1078 -18.50 -57.15 4.18
C THR A 1078 -17.78 -56.24 5.19
N TYR A 1079 -18.10 -56.30 6.48
CA TYR A 1079 -17.57 -55.36 7.50
C TYR A 1079 -16.93 -56.10 8.68
N ARG A 1080 -15.90 -56.90 8.40
CA ARG A 1080 -15.24 -57.73 9.43
C ARG A 1080 -14.42 -56.95 10.46
N ALA A 1081 -13.82 -55.81 10.09
CA ALA A 1081 -12.91 -55.09 10.97
C ALA A 1081 -13.56 -54.45 12.22
N PRO A 1082 -14.68 -53.70 12.12
CA PRO A 1082 -15.32 -53.13 13.32
C PRO A 1082 -15.78 -54.23 14.30
N ALA A 1083 -16.41 -55.28 13.79
CA ALA A 1083 -16.84 -56.43 14.59
C ALA A 1083 -15.65 -57.15 15.27
N ALA A 1084 -14.52 -57.31 14.56
CA ALA A 1084 -13.30 -57.89 15.11
C ALA A 1084 -12.55 -56.98 16.12
N ILE A 1085 -12.91 -55.69 16.20
CA ILE A 1085 -12.45 -54.77 17.26
C ILE A 1085 -13.38 -54.90 18.48
N VAL A 1086 -14.71 -54.81 18.29
CA VAL A 1086 -15.69 -54.99 19.37
C VAL A 1086 -15.50 -56.35 20.07
N ALA A 1087 -15.28 -57.43 19.30
CA ALA A 1087 -15.05 -58.76 19.86
C ALA A 1087 -13.72 -58.88 20.63
N ARG A 1088 -12.68 -58.17 20.20
CA ARG A 1088 -11.33 -58.22 20.79
C ARG A 1088 -11.21 -57.44 22.10
N HIS A 1089 -12.00 -56.39 22.26
CA HIS A 1089 -12.04 -55.56 23.47
C HIS A 1089 -13.38 -55.69 24.22
N LYS A 1090 -14.08 -56.82 24.04
CA LYS A 1090 -15.48 -57.04 24.46
C LYS A 1090 -15.72 -56.69 25.94
N GLU A 1091 -14.94 -57.25 26.86
CA GLU A 1091 -15.06 -56.98 28.31
C GLU A 1091 -14.75 -55.53 28.70
N LYS A 1092 -13.87 -54.85 27.94
CA LYS A 1092 -13.55 -53.43 28.17
C LYS A 1092 -14.68 -52.52 27.69
N MET A 1093 -15.44 -52.95 26.67
CA MET A 1093 -16.51 -52.21 26.00
C MET A 1093 -17.94 -52.62 26.38
N GLU A 1094 -18.14 -53.74 27.10
CA GLU A 1094 -19.48 -54.33 27.32
C GLU A 1094 -20.47 -53.44 28.08
N ASN A 1095 -19.96 -52.41 28.77
CA ASN A 1095 -20.74 -51.50 29.60
C ASN A 1095 -21.06 -50.15 28.94
N LEU A 1096 -20.60 -49.88 27.72
CA LEU A 1096 -21.11 -48.78 26.88
C LEU A 1096 -22.47 -49.13 26.28
N ASP A 1097 -23.30 -48.13 25.97
CA ASP A 1097 -24.41 -48.27 25.03
C ASP A 1097 -23.92 -48.95 23.71
N PRO A 1098 -24.67 -49.92 23.14
CA PRO A 1098 -24.25 -50.66 21.94
C PRO A 1098 -23.95 -49.79 20.71
N ASP A 1099 -24.59 -48.63 20.60
CA ASP A 1099 -24.48 -47.75 19.44
C ASP A 1099 -23.24 -46.84 19.58
N ILE A 1100 -22.98 -46.34 20.80
CA ILE A 1100 -21.72 -45.66 21.17
C ILE A 1100 -20.53 -46.62 20.98
N ARG A 1101 -20.67 -47.87 21.44
CA ARG A 1101 -19.67 -48.93 21.24
C ARG A 1101 -19.34 -49.17 19.77
N SER A 1102 -20.35 -49.14 18.90
CA SER A 1102 -20.21 -49.29 17.46
C SER A 1102 -19.45 -48.10 16.85
N LEU A 1103 -19.83 -46.87 17.20
CA LEU A 1103 -19.14 -45.65 16.77
C LEU A 1103 -17.66 -45.65 17.20
N VAL A 1104 -17.36 -46.02 18.45
CA VAL A 1104 -15.97 -46.14 18.94
C VAL A 1104 -15.18 -47.18 18.14
N ALA A 1105 -15.74 -48.35 17.86
CA ALA A 1105 -15.07 -49.38 17.08
C ALA A 1105 -14.81 -48.98 15.62
N LEU A 1106 -15.71 -48.23 14.99
CA LEU A 1106 -15.53 -47.69 13.64
C LEU A 1106 -14.37 -46.69 13.58
N CYS A 1107 -14.24 -45.82 14.60
CA CYS A 1107 -13.11 -44.90 14.75
C CYS A 1107 -11.75 -45.63 14.93
N CYS A 1108 -11.75 -46.87 15.42
CA CYS A 1108 -10.54 -47.68 15.64
C CYS A 1108 -10.08 -48.48 14.40
N VAL A 1109 -10.86 -48.53 13.32
CA VAL A 1109 -10.49 -49.27 12.10
C VAL A 1109 -9.29 -48.60 11.43
N GLN A 1110 -8.14 -49.30 11.35
CA GLN A 1110 -6.90 -48.70 10.82
C GLN A 1110 -6.90 -48.49 9.29
N ASN A 1111 -7.64 -49.30 8.53
CA ASN A 1111 -7.78 -49.11 7.08
C ASN A 1111 -8.88 -48.06 6.79
N PRO A 1112 -8.58 -46.91 6.14
CA PRO A 1112 -9.59 -45.90 5.81
C PRO A 1112 -10.73 -46.45 4.95
N ASN A 1113 -10.42 -47.38 4.03
CA ASN A 1113 -11.37 -47.92 3.05
C ASN A 1113 -12.36 -48.95 3.67
N GLU A 1114 -12.25 -49.23 4.96
CA GLU A 1114 -13.15 -50.11 5.73
C GLU A 1114 -14.01 -49.32 6.73
N ARG A 1115 -13.98 -47.98 6.67
CA ARG A 1115 -14.82 -47.08 7.46
C ARG A 1115 -16.07 -46.68 6.66
N PRO A 1116 -17.21 -46.38 7.30
CA PRO A 1116 -18.38 -45.83 6.60
C PRO A 1116 -18.13 -44.40 6.12
N GLU A 1117 -18.91 -43.97 5.14
CA GLU A 1117 -18.89 -42.58 4.70
C GLU A 1117 -19.52 -41.64 5.76
N LEU A 1118 -19.17 -40.36 5.69
CA LEU A 1118 -19.58 -39.37 6.69
C LEU A 1118 -21.11 -39.25 6.80
N GLU A 1119 -21.84 -39.43 5.69
CA GLU A 1119 -23.31 -39.34 5.66
C GLU A 1119 -23.99 -40.56 6.29
N ASP A 1120 -23.42 -41.78 6.19
CA ASP A 1120 -23.91 -42.96 6.91
C ASP A 1120 -23.75 -42.78 8.43
N LEU A 1121 -22.58 -42.29 8.86
CA LEU A 1121 -22.29 -41.99 10.26
C LEU A 1121 -23.20 -40.89 10.83
N LEU A 1122 -23.44 -39.83 10.06
CA LEU A 1122 -24.35 -38.74 10.47
C LEU A 1122 -25.81 -39.20 10.48
N GLY A 1123 -26.25 -39.96 9.48
CA GLY A 1123 -27.62 -40.49 9.43
C GLY A 1123 -27.94 -41.43 10.60
N GLU A 1124 -26.96 -42.25 11.01
CA GLU A 1124 -27.12 -43.13 12.16
C GLU A 1124 -27.13 -42.35 13.49
N VAL A 1125 -26.23 -41.37 13.68
CA VAL A 1125 -26.27 -40.48 14.87
C VAL A 1125 -27.57 -39.68 14.93
N GLU A 1126 -28.03 -39.13 13.81
CA GLU A 1126 -29.28 -38.40 13.72
C GLU A 1126 -30.50 -39.28 14.00
N ARG A 1127 -30.48 -40.55 13.56
CA ARG A 1127 -31.50 -41.54 13.90
C ARG A 1127 -31.59 -41.75 15.41
N HIS A 1128 -30.47 -42.01 16.10
CA HIS A 1128 -30.47 -42.26 17.54
C HIS A 1128 -30.93 -41.03 18.35
N VAL A 1129 -30.51 -39.83 17.96
CA VAL A 1129 -30.97 -38.56 18.57
C VAL A 1129 -32.48 -38.34 18.39
N LYS A 1130 -33.10 -38.94 17.36
CA LYS A 1130 -34.55 -38.90 17.10
C LYS A 1130 -35.33 -40.07 17.70
N THR A 1131 -34.70 -41.20 18.04
CA THR A 1131 -35.40 -42.44 18.43
C THR A 1131 -35.04 -43.03 19.79
N LYS A 1132 -34.13 -42.43 20.58
CA LYS A 1132 -33.85 -42.84 21.96
C LYS A 1132 -34.36 -41.79 22.95
N GLU A 1133 -35.17 -42.21 23.91
CA GLU A 1133 -35.66 -41.35 25.00
C GLU A 1133 -35.02 -41.69 26.35
N GLN A 1134 -35.34 -40.91 27.39
CA GLN A 1134 -34.77 -41.11 28.74
C GLN A 1134 -35.06 -42.49 29.33
N SER A 1135 -36.20 -43.09 28.96
CA SER A 1135 -36.62 -44.46 29.29
C SER A 1135 -35.75 -45.56 28.70
N ASP A 1136 -35.05 -45.33 27.58
CA ASP A 1136 -34.18 -46.34 26.97
C ASP A 1136 -32.89 -46.58 27.76
N TYR A 1137 -32.51 -45.63 28.63
CA TYR A 1137 -31.29 -45.66 29.42
C TYR A 1137 -31.54 -46.00 30.91
N VAL A 1138 -32.64 -45.49 31.50
CA VAL A 1138 -32.96 -45.73 32.91
C VAL A 1138 -33.22 -47.21 33.18
N GLY A 1139 -32.50 -47.79 34.14
CA GLY A 1139 -32.60 -49.22 34.49
C GLY A 1139 -31.85 -50.17 33.55
N LYS A 1140 -31.08 -49.68 32.57
CA LYS A 1140 -30.14 -50.51 31.79
C LYS A 1140 -28.76 -50.52 32.45
N LYS A 1141 -28.12 -51.70 32.49
CA LYS A 1141 -26.80 -51.93 33.12
C LYS A 1141 -25.67 -50.98 32.66
N TYR A 1142 -25.82 -50.40 31.46
CA TYR A 1142 -24.85 -49.47 30.87
C TYR A 1142 -24.86 -48.09 31.56
N TYR A 1143 -26.04 -47.56 31.89
CA TYR A 1143 -26.21 -46.17 32.33
C TYR A 1143 -25.54 -45.83 33.68
N GLU A 1144 -25.39 -46.83 34.55
CA GLU A 1144 -24.69 -46.69 35.83
C GLU A 1144 -23.16 -46.91 35.70
N ASN A 1145 -22.68 -47.41 34.56
CA ASN A 1145 -21.29 -47.80 34.33
C ASN A 1145 -20.54 -46.93 33.31
N GLU A 1146 -21.22 -46.05 32.55
CA GLU A 1146 -20.62 -45.02 31.67
C GLU A 1146 -19.94 -43.86 32.44
N SER A 1147 -19.25 -44.19 33.53
CA SER A 1147 -18.47 -43.25 34.33
C SER A 1147 -17.27 -42.67 33.54
N ASN A 1148 -16.82 -41.47 33.93
CA ASN A 1148 -15.63 -40.83 33.35
C ASN A 1148 -14.40 -41.76 33.37
N ALA A 1149 -14.28 -42.60 34.40
CA ALA A 1149 -13.23 -43.61 34.51
C ALA A 1149 -13.35 -44.69 33.43
N ALA A 1150 -14.55 -45.25 33.20
CA ALA A 1150 -14.78 -46.26 32.17
C ALA A 1150 -14.54 -45.70 30.75
N ILE A 1151 -15.01 -44.48 30.46
CA ILE A 1151 -14.80 -43.83 29.16
C ILE A 1151 -13.31 -43.52 28.95
N SER A 1152 -12.63 -42.93 29.93
CA SER A 1152 -11.19 -42.64 29.86
C SER A 1152 -10.33 -43.90 29.73
N ARG A 1153 -10.81 -45.03 30.28
CA ARG A 1153 -10.20 -46.36 30.12
C ARG A 1153 -10.35 -46.88 28.70
N ILE A 1154 -11.54 -46.84 28.11
CA ILE A 1154 -11.80 -47.30 26.74
C ILE A 1154 -11.02 -46.46 25.71
N VAL A 1155 -10.92 -45.14 25.90
CA VAL A 1155 -10.10 -44.29 25.03
C VAL A 1155 -8.62 -44.69 25.11
N ARG A 1156 -8.06 -44.92 26.30
CA ARG A 1156 -6.65 -45.35 26.46
C ARG A 1156 -6.37 -46.76 25.93
N GLU A 1157 -7.17 -47.73 26.34
CA GLU A 1157 -6.88 -49.16 26.16
C GLU A 1157 -7.52 -49.78 24.90
N VAL A 1158 -8.32 -49.02 24.15
CA VAL A 1158 -8.95 -49.49 22.90
C VAL A 1158 -8.75 -48.51 21.75
N MET A 1159 -8.99 -47.20 21.94
CA MET A 1159 -8.77 -46.23 20.86
C MET A 1159 -7.30 -45.86 20.63
N LEU A 1160 -6.46 -46.01 21.66
CA LEU A 1160 -5.03 -45.67 21.63
C LEU A 1160 -4.12 -46.89 21.84
N ASP A 1161 -4.68 -48.10 21.96
CA ASP A 1161 -4.01 -49.40 22.18
C ASP A 1161 -2.91 -49.40 23.27
N ALA A 1162 -3.09 -48.58 24.31
CA ALA A 1162 -2.14 -48.49 25.41
C ALA A 1162 -2.28 -49.72 26.33
N LYS A 1163 -1.20 -50.51 26.45
CA LYS A 1163 -1.14 -51.65 27.38
C LYS A 1163 -0.93 -51.19 28.82
N ASP A 1164 -1.64 -51.84 29.73
CA ASP A 1164 -1.56 -51.63 31.18
C ASP A 1164 -0.13 -51.67 31.72
N LYS A 1165 0.20 -50.69 32.56
CA LYS A 1165 1.28 -50.76 33.56
C LYS A 1165 0.71 -50.27 34.89
N GLN A 1166 0.76 -51.14 35.90
CA GLN A 1166 0.34 -50.81 37.25
C GLN A 1166 1.25 -49.75 37.89
N GLU A 1167 0.71 -49.08 38.90
CA GLU A 1167 1.39 -48.05 39.68
C GLU A 1167 2.46 -48.65 40.61
N THR A 1168 3.70 -48.15 40.55
CA THR A 1168 4.70 -48.35 41.63
C THR A 1168 5.65 -47.15 41.76
N GLU A 1169 5.48 -46.39 42.84
CA GLU A 1169 6.54 -45.79 43.69
C GLU A 1169 7.46 -44.65 43.12
N PRO A 1170 8.10 -43.82 43.99
CA PRO A 1170 8.37 -42.41 43.65
C PRO A 1170 9.79 -41.85 43.95
N ILE A 1171 9.93 -40.53 43.76
CA ILE A 1171 10.99 -39.58 44.19
C ILE A 1171 12.40 -39.64 43.49
N PRO A 1172 13.23 -38.56 43.54
CA PRO A 1172 14.22 -38.18 42.50
C PRO A 1172 15.69 -38.32 43.02
N PRO A 1173 16.78 -37.65 42.50
CA PRO A 1173 16.94 -36.65 41.41
C PRO A 1173 18.21 -36.84 40.51
N LEU A 1174 18.70 -35.73 39.90
CA LEU A 1174 20.03 -35.44 39.30
C LEU A 1174 20.12 -35.29 37.75
N ARG A 1175 21.10 -34.47 37.33
CA ARG A 1175 21.60 -34.22 35.96
C ARG A 1175 22.94 -35.01 35.75
N PRO A 1176 23.63 -35.00 34.59
CA PRO A 1176 23.15 -34.82 33.21
C PRO A 1176 23.35 -36.05 32.26
N PRO A 1177 24.51 -36.36 31.62
CA PRO A 1177 25.02 -35.69 30.40
C PRO A 1177 25.31 -36.59 29.17
N PHE A 1178 25.15 -35.97 27.98
CA PHE A 1178 25.98 -36.08 26.76
C PHE A 1178 26.01 -37.38 25.88
N LEU A 1179 26.02 -37.11 24.56
CA LEU A 1179 26.85 -37.71 23.48
C LEU A 1179 26.42 -38.92 22.60
N SER A 1180 26.95 -38.84 21.37
CA SER A 1180 27.24 -39.88 20.35
C SER A 1180 26.11 -40.53 19.52
N THR A 1181 25.86 -39.91 18.36
CA THR A 1181 26.09 -40.41 16.97
C THR A 1181 26.89 -41.74 16.79
N PRO A 1182 26.89 -42.44 15.61
CA PRO A 1182 26.66 -41.93 14.23
C PRO A 1182 25.94 -42.87 13.21
N SER A 1183 25.91 -42.45 11.92
CA SER A 1183 25.86 -43.28 10.68
C SER A 1183 24.57 -44.08 10.36
N LEU A 1184 24.21 -44.42 9.10
CA LEU A 1184 24.66 -44.10 7.73
C LEU A 1184 23.47 -44.37 6.75
N GLY A 1185 23.54 -43.89 5.49
CA GLY A 1185 22.65 -44.32 4.38
C GLY A 1185 23.49 -44.81 3.18
N PRO A 1186 23.03 -44.78 1.89
CA PRO A 1186 21.67 -44.66 1.34
C PRO A 1186 21.41 -45.62 0.11
N SER A 1187 20.39 -45.34 -0.74
CA SER A 1187 20.22 -45.82 -2.16
C SER A 1187 19.73 -47.29 -2.40
N LEU A 1188 19.13 -47.75 -3.53
CA LEU A 1188 18.46 -47.15 -4.73
C LEU A 1188 17.67 -48.22 -5.59
N LEU A 1189 16.84 -47.77 -6.57
CA LEU A 1189 16.43 -48.41 -7.88
C LEU A 1189 15.36 -49.55 -8.07
N ASN A 1190 14.30 -49.24 -8.86
CA ASN A 1190 13.66 -49.99 -10.01
C ASN A 1190 13.05 -51.43 -9.87
N PRO A 1191 12.28 -52.04 -10.85
CA PRO A 1191 12.07 -51.76 -12.32
C PRO A 1191 10.61 -51.90 -12.92
N PHE A 1192 10.49 -52.00 -14.28
CA PHE A 1192 9.29 -52.09 -15.20
C PHE A 1192 8.84 -53.52 -15.63
N PRO A 1193 7.60 -53.78 -16.16
CA PRO A 1193 7.23 -53.86 -17.63
C PRO A 1193 5.77 -53.36 -17.94
N GLY A 1194 4.96 -53.60 -19.02
CA GLY A 1194 4.97 -54.27 -20.38
C GLY A 1194 3.58 -54.91 -20.76
N VAL A 1195 3.12 -55.31 -21.98
CA VAL A 1195 3.51 -55.22 -23.43
C VAL A 1195 2.33 -55.57 -24.45
N SER A 1196 2.05 -54.73 -25.48
CA SER A 1196 1.44 -55.01 -26.86
C SER A 1196 -0.02 -55.46 -27.18
N ARG A 1197 -0.58 -54.95 -28.32
CA ARG A 1197 -0.95 -55.71 -29.57
C ARG A 1197 -1.34 -54.80 -30.79
N ASP A 1198 -1.10 -55.29 -32.00
CA ASP A 1198 -1.26 -54.70 -33.38
C ASP A 1198 -2.44 -55.37 -34.18
N PRO A 1199 -2.68 -55.23 -35.54
CA PRO A 1199 -2.01 -54.48 -36.65
C PRO A 1199 -2.92 -53.77 -37.73
N LEU A 1200 -2.31 -53.05 -38.72
CA LEU A 1200 -2.46 -53.17 -40.21
C LEU A 1200 -2.37 -51.85 -41.05
N ASP A 1201 -1.46 -51.86 -42.05
CA ASP A 1201 -1.47 -51.33 -43.45
C ASP A 1201 -1.92 -49.86 -43.78
N ALA A 1202 -1.53 -49.19 -44.90
CA ALA A 1202 -0.84 -49.59 -46.14
C ALA A 1202 -0.14 -48.41 -46.89
N TYR A 1203 0.77 -48.70 -47.85
CA TYR A 1203 1.33 -47.93 -49.03
C TYR A 1203 1.38 -46.37 -49.07
N GLY A 1204 2.27 -45.67 -49.81
CA GLY A 1204 3.38 -46.05 -50.71
C GLY A 1204 4.01 -44.84 -51.48
N ILE A 1205 5.33 -44.87 -51.67
CA ILE A 1205 6.29 -43.96 -52.40
C ILE A 1205 6.01 -43.83 -53.94
N PRO A 1206 6.64 -42.95 -54.81
CA PRO A 1206 7.98 -42.30 -54.78
C PRO A 1206 8.07 -40.79 -55.33
N PRO A 1207 9.01 -40.25 -56.19
CA PRO A 1207 9.75 -38.98 -55.96
C PRO A 1207 9.83 -37.97 -57.18
N PRO A 1208 10.99 -37.40 -57.67
CA PRO A 1208 11.79 -36.23 -57.22
C PRO A 1208 11.73 -34.93 -58.14
N PRO A 1209 12.80 -34.45 -58.85
CA PRO A 1209 13.74 -33.35 -58.49
C PRO A 1209 13.60 -31.99 -59.28
N PRO A 1210 14.39 -30.92 -58.98
CA PRO A 1210 14.15 -29.52 -59.42
C PRO A 1210 15.08 -28.94 -60.54
N ARG A 1211 14.76 -27.74 -61.11
CA ARG A 1211 15.69 -26.83 -61.86
C ARG A 1211 15.16 -25.41 -62.19
N LEU A 1212 16.00 -24.38 -61.93
CA LEU A 1212 16.34 -23.12 -62.66
C LEU A 1212 15.30 -22.24 -63.44
N GLY A 1213 15.50 -20.90 -63.42
CA GLY A 1213 14.80 -19.86 -64.25
C GLY A 1213 15.46 -19.58 -65.63
N PRO A 1214 15.33 -18.40 -66.32
CA PRO A 1214 15.02 -17.03 -65.80
C PRO A 1214 14.13 -16.09 -66.70
N GLY A 1215 13.94 -14.80 -66.30
CA GLY A 1215 14.03 -13.63 -67.24
C GLY A 1215 12.82 -12.70 -67.53
N SER A 1216 12.96 -11.39 -67.22
CA SER A 1216 12.21 -10.19 -67.73
C SER A 1216 10.68 -10.04 -67.43
N GLY A 1217 10.09 -8.83 -67.30
CA GLY A 1217 10.66 -7.47 -67.17
C GLY A 1217 9.61 -6.32 -67.25
N GLY A 1218 9.75 -5.28 -66.41
CA GLY A 1218 8.94 -4.02 -66.41
C GLY A 1218 7.68 -4.02 -65.51
N ALA A 1219 7.21 -2.88 -64.95
CA ALA A 1219 7.78 -1.53 -64.87
C ALA A 1219 7.15 -0.70 -63.73
N GLY A 1220 7.90 0.24 -63.13
CA GLY A 1220 7.44 1.24 -62.14
C GLY A 1220 7.44 0.77 -60.67
N GLY A 1221 7.77 1.61 -59.67
CA GLY A 1221 8.35 2.96 -59.75
C GLY A 1221 8.30 3.74 -58.42
N TYR A 1222 9.46 4.30 -58.02
CA TYR A 1222 9.69 5.23 -56.87
C TYR A 1222 9.73 4.67 -55.43
N SER A 1223 10.34 5.49 -54.56
CA SER A 1223 10.97 5.17 -53.27
C SER A 1223 10.56 6.19 -52.18
N PRO A 1224 10.85 5.95 -50.88
CA PRO A 1224 10.21 6.67 -49.75
C PRO A 1224 10.86 8.02 -49.41
N ARG A 1225 10.12 8.88 -48.69
CA ARG A 1225 10.59 10.02 -47.86
C ARG A 1225 9.51 10.41 -46.82
N PRO A 1226 9.80 11.31 -45.83
CA PRO A 1226 9.21 11.22 -44.47
C PRO A 1226 7.95 12.07 -44.24
N PRO A 1227 7.23 11.84 -43.13
CA PRO A 1227 6.27 12.79 -42.58
C PRO A 1227 6.98 13.99 -41.95
N GLY A 1228 6.62 15.18 -42.40
CA GLY A 1228 6.95 16.47 -41.78
C GLY A 1228 5.72 17.37 -41.74
N PHE A 1229 5.77 18.41 -40.92
CA PHE A 1229 4.70 19.37 -40.61
C PHE A 1229 3.70 19.70 -41.73
N GLY A 1230 2.42 19.73 -41.36
CA GLY A 1230 1.32 20.35 -42.10
C GLY A 1230 0.04 20.22 -41.29
N GLY A 1231 -0.65 21.33 -41.03
CA GLY A 1231 -1.90 21.34 -40.27
C GLY A 1231 -2.91 22.31 -40.87
N ASP A 1232 -4.19 21.94 -40.77
CA ASP A 1232 -5.39 22.76 -40.91
C ASP A 1232 -6.48 22.01 -40.09
N PHE A 1233 -7.11 22.55 -39.05
CA PHE A 1233 -8.07 23.67 -39.00
C PHE A 1233 -9.31 23.51 -39.89
N PHE A 1234 -10.39 22.97 -39.30
CA PHE A 1234 -11.80 23.34 -39.52
C PHE A 1234 -12.61 22.90 -38.27
N PRO A 1235 -13.80 23.47 -37.98
CA PRO A 1235 -14.06 23.99 -36.62
C PRO A 1235 -15.28 23.37 -35.92
N GLY A 1236 -15.35 23.58 -34.61
CA GLY A 1236 -16.49 23.29 -33.74
C GLY A 1236 -16.43 24.13 -32.48
#